data_AF-A0A3B4XLQ1-F1
#
_entry.id   AF-A0A3B4XLQ1-F1
#
_cell.length_a   1.000
_cell.length_b   1.000
_cell.length_c   1.000
_cell.angle_alpha   90.00
_cell.angle_beta   90.00
_cell.angle_gamma   90.00
#
_symmetry.space_group_name_H-M   'P 1'
#
loop_
_entity.id
_entity.type
_entity.pdbx_description
1 polymer ?
#
loop_
_entity_poly.entity_id
_entity_poly.type
_entity_poly.pdbx_seq_one_letter_code
_entity_poly.pdbx_strand_id
1 'polypeptide(L)'
;MAGAAAPKRQDTRKFFENLSGAGKSIAVLTSGGDAQGMNAAVRAVVRMGIYVGAKVYFIHEGYQGMVDGGDNIKEATWESVSSMLQVGGTVIGSARCKEFRTHEGRLKAAHNLVLRSITNLCVIGGDGSLTGANLFREEWSSLLDELQQQGLIDAEAARSNSELHIVGMVGSIDNDFCGTDMTIGTDSALHRIIEVVDAIMTTAQSHQRTFVLEVMGRHCGYLALVSALACGADWVFIPEMPPEDGWEDNMCQKLSENRADKKRLNIIIVAEGAIDCHNKAITPDYIKDLVVRCLGFDTRVTILGHVQRGGTPSAFDRILASRMGVEAVLALLEASATTPACVVSLVGNQAVRLPLMECVQMTQEVQKAMDEKKFDDAVRLRGRSFENNLSTYRLLSYRKADSELPNSSFNVAVLNVGAPAAGMNAAVRSAVRVGITEGHKMFAVNDGFEGFYKGQIKEIKWGDVGGWTGQGGSLLGTKRTLPGKHLDKIAEQMRIHNINALLVIGGFEAFESLLQLYEARADYEELCVPMCMLPATISNNVPGTDLSIGADTSLNAIVETCDRIKQSASGTKRRVFIIETMGGYCGYLATVGGLAAGADTVYIYEEPFDIRDLQANVEHLTQKMKTSIQRGLVLRNENCNENFTTDFVYQLYTEEGRGVFDCRKNILGHMQQGGAPSPFDRNFGTKVAAKAIQWITQTLKDSYKGGKSKLISWI
;
A
#
# COMPACT_ATOMS: atom_id res chain seq x y z
N MET A 1 16.37 -10.11 -30.26
CA MET A 1 17.45 -9.35 -30.92
C MET A 1 16.80 -8.13 -31.56
N ALA A 2 17.15 -6.87 -31.31
CA ALA A 2 18.33 -6.23 -30.73
C ALA A 2 17.94 -5.32 -29.55
N GLY A 3 18.93 -4.96 -28.72
CA GLY A 3 18.77 -4.32 -27.42
C GLY A 3 18.07 -2.97 -27.45
N ALA A 4 16.97 -2.86 -26.71
CA ALA A 4 16.56 -1.60 -26.12
C ALA A 4 17.44 -1.38 -24.89
N ALA A 5 18.38 -0.44 -24.99
CA ALA A 5 19.15 0.02 -23.84
C ALA A 5 18.16 0.45 -22.74
N ALA A 6 18.37 -0.04 -21.51
CA ALA A 6 17.63 0.42 -20.34
C ALA A 6 17.66 1.97 -20.31
N PRO A 7 16.54 2.64 -20.06
CA PRO A 7 16.51 4.09 -20.05
C PRO A 7 17.56 4.58 -19.04
N LYS A 8 18.55 5.35 -19.53
CA LYS A 8 19.52 6.02 -18.66
C LYS A 8 18.75 6.84 -17.65
N ARG A 9 18.81 6.44 -16.36
CA ARG A 9 18.25 7.19 -15.23
C ARG A 9 18.76 8.61 -15.35
N GLN A 10 17.88 9.57 -15.64
CA GLN A 10 18.23 11.00 -15.58
C GLN A 10 18.78 11.26 -14.19
N ASP A 11 19.89 11.99 -14.11
CA ASP A 11 20.53 12.36 -12.86
C ASP A 11 19.61 13.34 -12.12
N THR A 12 18.74 12.81 -11.25
CA THR A 12 17.67 13.56 -10.57
C THR A 12 18.21 14.71 -9.71
N ARG A 13 19.49 14.65 -9.29
CA ARG A 13 20.15 15.72 -8.55
C ARG A 13 20.20 17.03 -9.34
N LYS A 14 20.52 16.95 -10.63
CA LYS A 14 20.58 18.12 -11.53
C LYS A 14 19.22 18.70 -11.88
N PHE A 15 18.14 17.92 -11.73
CA PHE A 15 16.78 18.38 -12.00
C PHE A 15 16.30 19.36 -10.92
N PHE A 16 16.55 19.04 -9.64
CA PHE A 16 16.16 19.89 -8.52
C PHE A 16 16.97 21.19 -8.43
N GLU A 17 18.23 21.20 -8.88
CA GLU A 17 19.09 22.39 -8.84
C GLU A 17 18.65 23.51 -9.81
N ASN A 18 17.87 23.19 -10.84
CA ASN A 18 17.45 24.14 -11.88
C ASN A 18 16.03 24.71 -11.69
N LEU A 19 15.25 24.19 -10.73
CA LEU A 19 13.89 24.63 -10.45
C LEU A 19 13.89 25.64 -9.29
N SER A 20 13.55 26.89 -9.58
CA SER A 20 13.40 27.96 -8.58
C SER A 20 11.94 28.37 -8.43
N GLY A 21 11.46 28.31 -7.20
CA GLY A 21 10.16 28.84 -6.77
C GLY A 21 10.23 30.28 -6.26
N ALA A 22 11.38 30.95 -6.36
CA ALA A 22 11.56 32.31 -5.86
C ALA A 22 10.52 33.27 -6.47
N GLY A 23 9.80 34.00 -5.61
CA GLY A 23 8.73 34.92 -6.03
C GLY A 23 7.38 34.26 -6.30
N LYS A 24 7.26 32.92 -6.22
CA LYS A 24 5.99 32.21 -6.32
C LYS A 24 5.40 31.94 -4.93
N SER A 25 4.07 32.00 -4.85
CA SER A 25 3.29 31.60 -3.67
C SER A 25 2.45 30.37 -3.99
N ILE A 26 2.57 29.35 -3.15
CA ILE A 26 1.81 28.10 -3.19
C ILE A 26 0.87 28.07 -1.99
N ALA A 27 -0.40 27.72 -2.20
CA ALA A 27 -1.30 27.38 -1.11
C ALA A 27 -1.67 25.91 -1.13
N VAL A 28 -1.80 25.32 0.06
CA VAL A 28 -2.25 23.95 0.24
C VAL A 28 -3.50 23.92 1.11
N LEU A 29 -4.50 23.16 0.67
CA LEU A 29 -5.73 22.92 1.43
C LEU A 29 -6.09 21.44 1.45
N THR A 30 -6.74 21.01 2.52
CA THR A 30 -7.39 19.70 2.61
C THR A 30 -8.89 19.87 2.61
N SER A 31 -9.60 19.20 1.71
CA SER A 31 -11.05 19.33 1.55
C SER A 31 -11.72 17.97 1.36
N GLY A 32 -12.92 17.84 1.93
CA GLY A 32 -13.75 16.63 1.84
C GLY A 32 -13.61 15.75 3.07
N GLY A 33 -13.91 14.45 2.92
CA GLY A 33 -13.68 13.51 4.01
C GLY A 33 -12.18 13.34 4.25
N ASP A 34 -11.75 13.36 5.50
CA ASP A 34 -10.34 13.18 5.87
C ASP A 34 -9.85 11.75 5.60
N ALA A 35 -8.54 11.63 5.37
CA ALA A 35 -7.88 10.36 5.14
C ALA A 35 -6.49 10.38 5.80
N GLN A 36 -6.08 9.25 6.35
CA GLN A 36 -4.78 9.11 6.99
C GLN A 36 -3.67 9.31 5.94
N GLY A 37 -2.73 10.21 6.21
CA GLY A 37 -1.65 10.57 5.29
C GLY A 37 -1.81 11.94 4.64
N MET A 38 -2.98 12.59 4.75
CA MET A 38 -3.14 14.00 4.31
C MET A 38 -2.11 14.93 4.97
N ASN A 39 -1.83 14.73 6.26
CA ASN A 39 -0.78 15.46 6.98
C ASN A 39 0.64 15.23 6.39
N ALA A 40 0.92 14.03 5.89
CA ALA A 40 2.19 13.71 5.24
C ALA A 40 2.31 14.43 3.88
N ALA A 41 1.21 14.51 3.13
CA ALA A 41 1.12 15.27 1.88
C ALA A 41 1.33 16.77 2.11
N VAL A 42 0.59 17.36 3.06
CA VAL A 42 0.75 18.77 3.44
C VAL A 42 2.19 19.07 3.85
N ARG A 43 2.79 18.20 4.68
CA ARG A 43 4.20 18.32 5.07
C ARG A 43 5.13 18.32 3.86
N ALA A 44 4.94 17.41 2.92
CA ALA A 44 5.79 17.32 1.74
C ALA A 44 5.67 18.56 0.85
N VAL A 45 4.45 19.06 0.62
CA VAL A 45 4.20 20.29 -0.16
C VAL A 45 4.90 21.49 0.48
N VAL A 46 4.75 21.68 1.80
CA VAL A 46 5.41 22.79 2.51
C VAL A 46 6.93 22.68 2.47
N ARG A 47 7.48 21.51 2.81
CA ARG A 47 8.94 21.31 2.83
C ARG A 47 9.57 21.47 1.46
N MET A 48 8.92 20.92 0.42
CA MET A 48 9.40 21.02 -0.94
C MET A 48 9.28 22.44 -1.50
N GLY A 49 8.16 23.13 -1.22
CA GLY A 49 7.97 24.53 -1.60
C GLY A 49 9.02 25.45 -0.98
N ILE A 50 9.30 25.31 0.31
CA ILE A 50 10.35 26.08 0.98
C ILE A 50 11.74 25.73 0.43
N TYR A 51 11.99 24.44 0.17
CA TYR A 51 13.27 23.97 -0.39
C TYR A 51 13.59 24.61 -1.75
N VAL A 52 12.60 24.78 -2.62
CA VAL A 52 12.78 25.46 -3.91
C VAL A 52 12.71 26.99 -3.82
N GLY A 53 12.50 27.56 -2.62
CA GLY A 53 12.42 29.00 -2.39
C GLY A 53 11.05 29.65 -2.64
N ALA A 54 9.97 28.86 -2.77
CA ALA A 54 8.60 29.38 -2.83
C ALA A 54 8.06 29.69 -1.42
N LYS A 55 7.14 30.65 -1.34
CA LYS A 55 6.33 30.84 -0.12
C LYS A 55 5.18 29.85 -0.12
N VAL A 56 4.92 29.20 1.00
CA VAL A 56 3.82 28.24 1.12
C VAL A 56 2.82 28.71 2.16
N TYR A 57 1.53 28.62 1.86
CA TYR A 57 0.43 29.00 2.75
C TYR A 57 -0.46 27.79 3.06
N PHE A 58 -0.84 27.65 4.31
CA PHE A 58 -1.98 26.82 4.69
C PHE A 58 -3.27 27.57 4.41
N ILE A 59 -4.27 26.86 3.90
CA ILE A 59 -5.65 27.27 3.93
C ILE A 59 -6.37 26.32 4.88
N HIS A 60 -6.82 26.85 6.00
CA HIS A 60 -7.53 26.11 7.03
C HIS A 60 -8.96 25.77 6.60
N GLU A 61 -9.52 24.68 7.13
CA GLU A 61 -10.92 24.28 6.90
C GLU A 61 -11.30 24.12 5.41
N GLY A 62 -10.33 23.77 4.57
CA GLY A 62 -10.53 23.52 3.14
C GLY A 62 -11.08 24.73 2.38
N TYR A 63 -12.09 24.51 1.54
CA TYR A 63 -12.72 25.58 0.77
C TYR A 63 -13.37 26.66 1.66
N GLN A 64 -13.81 26.30 2.87
CA GLN A 64 -14.46 27.27 3.76
C GLN A 64 -13.47 28.35 4.18
N GLY A 65 -12.29 27.98 4.67
CA GLY A 65 -11.29 28.98 5.05
C GLY A 65 -10.73 29.76 3.86
N MET A 66 -10.79 29.20 2.64
CA MET A 66 -10.46 29.97 1.44
C MET A 66 -11.48 31.08 1.16
N VAL A 67 -12.78 30.80 1.36
CA VAL A 67 -13.87 31.79 1.23
C VAL A 67 -13.81 32.81 2.34
N ASP A 68 -13.61 32.36 3.59
CA ASP A 68 -13.55 33.22 4.77
C ASP A 68 -12.33 34.16 4.74
N GLY A 69 -11.21 33.70 4.21
CA GLY A 69 -9.97 34.48 4.11
C GLY A 69 -9.37 34.81 5.47
N GLY A 70 -8.68 35.96 5.54
CA GLY A 70 -8.10 36.46 6.79
C GLY A 70 -7.15 35.46 7.45
N ASP A 71 -7.40 35.16 8.72
CA ASP A 71 -6.57 34.23 9.52
C ASP A 71 -6.66 32.77 9.07
N ASN A 72 -7.60 32.40 8.21
CA ASN A 72 -7.65 31.04 7.67
C ASN A 72 -6.56 30.76 6.64
N ILE A 73 -5.93 31.82 6.10
CA ILE A 73 -4.78 31.69 5.21
C ILE A 73 -3.53 32.10 5.98
N LYS A 74 -2.60 31.17 6.22
CA LYS A 74 -1.38 31.45 7.03
C LYS A 74 -0.13 30.96 6.33
N GLU A 75 0.92 31.77 6.33
CA GLU A 75 2.22 31.36 5.80
C GLU A 75 2.77 30.21 6.67
N ALA A 76 3.22 29.15 6.02
CA ALA A 76 3.80 27.98 6.65
C ALA A 76 5.32 28.14 6.78
N THR A 77 5.89 27.65 7.89
CA THR A 77 7.33 27.60 8.10
C THR A 77 7.82 26.15 8.04
N TRP A 78 9.14 25.97 8.06
CA TRP A 78 9.74 24.63 8.13
C TRP A 78 9.25 23.87 9.38
N GLU A 79 9.15 24.58 10.51
CA GLU A 79 8.73 24.04 11.79
C GLU A 79 7.24 23.73 11.85
N SER A 80 6.41 24.53 11.17
CA SER A 80 4.95 24.41 11.25
C SER A 80 4.45 23.03 10.86
N VAL A 81 5.12 22.35 9.92
CA VAL A 81 4.77 20.98 9.47
C VAL A 81 5.47 19.84 10.21
N SER A 82 6.13 20.15 11.31
CA SER A 82 6.86 19.14 12.08
C SER A 82 5.91 18.37 12.98
N SER A 83 6.18 17.07 13.18
CA SER A 83 5.32 16.17 13.95
C SER A 83 3.96 15.86 13.29
N MET A 84 3.72 16.27 12.04
CA MET A 84 2.48 15.96 11.31
C MET A 84 2.49 14.57 10.65
N LEU A 85 3.67 14.06 10.30
CA LEU A 85 3.83 12.84 9.47
C LEU A 85 3.11 11.60 10.04
N GLN A 86 3.10 11.46 11.37
CA GLN A 86 2.51 10.31 12.07
C GLN A 86 1.08 10.56 12.59
N VAL A 87 0.44 11.66 12.22
CA VAL A 87 -0.88 12.05 12.75
C VAL A 87 -1.96 11.75 11.71
N GLY A 88 -3.05 11.10 12.14
CA GLY A 88 -4.24 10.87 11.31
C GLY A 88 -5.02 12.15 11.00
N GLY A 89 -6.00 12.05 10.09
CA GLY A 89 -6.82 13.17 9.66
C GLY A 89 -6.01 14.30 9.00
N THR A 90 -6.46 15.55 9.21
CA THR A 90 -5.78 16.76 8.76
C THR A 90 -5.67 17.81 9.87
N VAL A 91 -4.44 18.27 10.13
CA VAL A 91 -4.12 19.32 11.11
C VAL A 91 -4.54 20.72 10.66
N ILE A 92 -4.76 20.94 9.37
CA ILE A 92 -5.27 22.22 8.85
C ILE A 92 -6.80 22.23 8.75
N GLY A 93 -7.46 21.12 9.13
CA GLY A 93 -8.92 21.02 9.09
C GLY A 93 -9.46 20.74 7.69
N SER A 94 -10.70 20.27 7.65
CA SER A 94 -11.45 20.06 6.41
C SER A 94 -12.91 20.34 6.69
N ALA A 95 -13.53 21.22 5.88
CA ALA A 95 -14.93 21.54 5.99
C ALA A 95 -15.64 21.40 4.64
N ARG A 96 -16.90 20.92 4.69
CA ARG A 96 -17.80 21.00 3.53
C ARG A 96 -18.22 22.46 3.36
N CYS A 97 -17.81 23.09 2.26
CA CYS A 97 -18.17 24.47 1.97
C CYS A 97 -19.35 24.52 0.99
N LYS A 98 -20.53 24.95 1.45
CA LYS A 98 -21.69 25.20 0.57
C LYS A 98 -21.51 26.48 -0.25
N GLU A 99 -20.90 27.50 0.36
CA GLU A 99 -20.69 28.80 -0.28
C GLU A 99 -19.79 28.69 -1.51
N PHE A 100 -18.75 27.86 -1.49
CA PHE A 100 -17.88 27.65 -2.65
C PHE A 100 -18.61 27.02 -3.87
N ARG A 101 -19.81 26.47 -3.67
CA ARG A 101 -20.65 26.02 -4.79
C ARG A 101 -21.33 27.17 -5.53
N THR A 102 -21.42 28.35 -4.92
CA THR A 102 -21.96 29.55 -5.57
C THR A 102 -20.85 30.39 -6.20
N HIS A 103 -21.21 31.15 -7.24
CA HIS A 103 -20.31 32.11 -7.88
C HIS A 103 -19.76 33.13 -6.87
N GLU A 104 -20.63 33.67 -6.01
CA GLU A 104 -20.24 34.65 -4.98
C GLU A 104 -19.18 34.10 -4.00
N GLY A 105 -19.31 32.84 -3.58
CA GLY A 105 -18.30 32.21 -2.71
C GLY A 105 -16.96 32.05 -3.43
N ARG A 106 -16.97 31.66 -4.70
CA ARG A 106 -15.75 31.57 -5.52
C ARG A 106 -15.12 32.94 -5.77
N LEU A 107 -15.92 33.98 -5.98
CA LEU A 107 -15.46 35.37 -6.10
C LEU A 107 -14.73 35.83 -4.84
N LYS A 108 -15.29 35.56 -3.64
CA LYS A 108 -14.64 35.83 -2.35
C LYS A 108 -13.33 35.05 -2.19
N ALA A 109 -13.33 33.77 -2.53
CA ALA A 109 -12.13 32.93 -2.49
C ALA A 109 -11.02 33.48 -3.41
N ALA A 110 -11.36 33.85 -4.65
CA ALA A 110 -10.40 34.43 -5.60
C ALA A 110 -9.81 35.74 -5.06
N HIS A 111 -10.64 36.63 -4.51
CA HIS A 111 -10.19 37.86 -3.87
C HIS A 111 -9.16 37.59 -2.77
N ASN A 112 -9.42 36.64 -1.86
CA ASN A 112 -8.53 36.30 -0.76
C ASN A 112 -7.18 35.72 -1.22
N LEU A 113 -7.16 34.97 -2.32
CA LEU A 113 -5.93 34.45 -2.92
C LEU A 113 -5.11 35.57 -3.56
N VAL A 114 -5.75 36.48 -4.31
CA VAL A 114 -5.10 37.61 -4.98
C VAL A 114 -4.48 38.58 -3.97
N LEU A 115 -5.13 38.84 -2.83
CA LEU A 115 -4.59 39.67 -1.75
C LEU A 115 -3.23 39.20 -1.23
N ARG A 116 -2.90 37.91 -1.41
CA ARG A 116 -1.65 37.29 -0.97
C ARG A 116 -0.77 36.84 -2.14
N SER A 117 -1.15 37.22 -3.36
CA SER A 117 -0.50 36.83 -4.61
C SER A 117 -0.35 35.31 -4.76
N ILE A 118 -1.39 34.56 -4.38
CA ILE A 118 -1.41 33.10 -4.45
C ILE A 118 -2.01 32.67 -5.80
N THR A 119 -1.16 32.15 -6.68
CA THR A 119 -1.53 31.65 -8.02
C THR A 119 -1.32 30.16 -8.20
N ASN A 120 -0.77 29.47 -7.19
CA ASN A 120 -0.49 28.04 -7.23
C ASN A 120 -1.26 27.36 -6.11
N LEU A 121 -2.17 26.46 -6.46
CA LEU A 121 -3.06 25.80 -5.50
C LEU A 121 -2.86 24.28 -5.54
N CYS A 122 -2.50 23.71 -4.39
CA CYS A 122 -2.45 22.28 -4.16
C CYS A 122 -3.69 21.85 -3.37
N VAL A 123 -4.57 21.07 -4.00
CA VAL A 123 -5.82 20.60 -3.40
C VAL A 123 -5.69 19.12 -3.04
N ILE A 124 -5.73 18.81 -1.76
CA ILE A 124 -5.71 17.43 -1.25
C ILE A 124 -7.13 17.03 -0.85
N GLY A 125 -7.73 16.05 -1.53
CA GLY A 125 -9.09 15.64 -1.24
C GLY A 125 -9.61 14.53 -2.14
N GLY A 126 -10.90 14.22 -2.00
CA GLY A 126 -11.59 13.25 -2.87
C GLY A 126 -12.16 13.89 -4.15
N ASP A 127 -12.92 13.09 -4.90
CA ASP A 127 -13.50 13.46 -6.20
C ASP A 127 -14.24 14.80 -6.20
N GLY A 128 -15.16 15.01 -5.25
CA GLY A 128 -15.92 16.26 -5.16
C GLY A 128 -15.05 17.51 -4.89
N SER A 129 -13.95 17.36 -4.14
CA SER A 129 -13.02 18.46 -3.91
C SER A 129 -12.25 18.82 -5.17
N LEU A 130 -11.82 17.81 -5.94
CA LEU A 130 -11.05 17.99 -7.16
C LEU A 130 -11.93 18.51 -8.31
N THR A 131 -13.19 18.08 -8.39
CA THR A 131 -14.20 18.64 -9.30
C THR A 131 -14.39 20.15 -9.05
N GLY A 132 -14.53 20.55 -7.78
CA GLY A 132 -14.65 21.96 -7.40
C GLY A 132 -13.39 22.78 -7.74
N ALA A 133 -12.20 22.18 -7.63
CA ALA A 133 -10.95 22.83 -8.00
C ALA A 133 -10.90 23.12 -9.51
N ASN A 134 -11.33 22.15 -10.34
CA ASN A 134 -11.36 22.34 -11.78
C ASN A 134 -12.29 23.49 -12.19
N LEU A 135 -13.52 23.50 -11.68
CA LEU A 135 -14.49 24.57 -11.96
C LEU A 135 -13.92 25.94 -11.57
N PHE A 136 -13.25 26.02 -10.43
CA PHE A 136 -12.65 27.26 -9.96
C PHE A 136 -11.54 27.79 -10.89
N ARG A 137 -10.75 26.89 -11.48
CA ARG A 137 -9.75 27.27 -12.50
C ARG A 137 -10.40 27.78 -13.78
N GLU A 138 -11.45 27.11 -14.26
CA GLU A 138 -12.15 27.50 -15.50
C GLU A 138 -12.79 28.89 -15.37
N GLU A 139 -13.34 29.21 -14.20
CA GLU A 139 -13.96 30.51 -13.93
C GLU A 139 -12.94 31.60 -13.55
N TRP A 140 -11.67 31.27 -13.32
CA TRP A 140 -10.67 32.18 -12.73
C TRP A 140 -10.56 33.53 -13.43
N SER A 141 -10.45 33.55 -14.76
CA SER A 141 -10.34 34.80 -15.52
C SER A 141 -11.57 35.68 -15.38
N SER A 142 -12.76 35.07 -15.44
CA SER A 142 -14.03 35.79 -15.27
C SER A 142 -14.18 36.37 -13.86
N LEU A 143 -13.70 35.67 -12.83
CA LEU A 143 -13.71 36.14 -11.45
C LEU A 143 -12.78 37.34 -11.27
N LEU A 144 -11.59 37.32 -11.88
CA LEU A 144 -10.66 38.46 -11.83
C LEU A 144 -11.23 39.70 -12.53
N ASP A 145 -11.84 39.53 -13.69
CA ASP A 145 -12.47 40.64 -14.42
C ASP A 145 -13.58 41.29 -13.58
N GLU A 146 -14.38 40.48 -12.89
CA GLU A 146 -15.43 40.96 -12.00
C GLU A 146 -14.86 41.68 -10.76
N LEU A 147 -13.83 41.12 -10.12
CA LEU A 147 -13.16 41.77 -8.98
C LEU A 147 -12.55 43.13 -9.37
N GLN A 148 -12.00 43.23 -10.58
CA GLN A 148 -11.46 44.48 -11.12
C GLN A 148 -12.59 45.50 -11.41
N GLN A 149 -13.71 45.06 -12.00
CA GLN A 149 -14.87 45.91 -12.25
C GLN A 149 -15.52 46.44 -10.97
N GLN A 150 -15.52 45.62 -9.90
CA GLN A 150 -16.00 46.02 -8.57
C GLN A 150 -15.00 46.93 -7.82
N GLY A 151 -13.79 47.14 -8.35
CA GLY A 151 -12.74 47.94 -7.73
C GLY A 151 -12.13 47.29 -6.48
N LEU A 152 -12.28 45.98 -6.30
CA LEU A 152 -11.70 45.23 -5.18
C LEU A 152 -10.22 44.91 -5.40
N ILE A 153 -9.79 44.79 -6.66
CA ILE A 153 -8.39 44.60 -7.05
C ILE A 153 -7.99 45.61 -8.12
N ASP A 154 -6.71 45.98 -8.16
CA ASP A 154 -6.17 46.84 -9.20
C ASP A 154 -5.77 46.04 -10.47
N ALA A 155 -5.48 46.76 -11.55
CA ALA A 155 -5.11 46.14 -12.83
C ALA A 155 -3.74 45.43 -12.80
N GLU A 156 -2.87 45.76 -11.84
CA GLU A 156 -1.56 45.13 -11.68
C GLU A 156 -1.67 43.80 -10.94
N ALA A 157 -2.50 43.74 -9.89
CA ALA A 157 -2.88 42.53 -9.18
C ALA A 157 -3.62 41.56 -10.10
N ALA A 158 -4.57 42.04 -10.90
CA ALA A 158 -5.26 41.21 -11.88
C ALA A 158 -4.29 40.62 -12.92
N ARG A 159 -3.30 41.40 -13.38
CA ARG A 159 -2.29 40.94 -14.36
C ARG A 159 -1.28 39.97 -13.77
N SER A 160 -0.78 40.25 -12.57
CA SER A 160 0.19 39.38 -11.89
C SER A 160 -0.42 38.06 -11.43
N ASN A 161 -1.74 38.00 -11.24
CA ASN A 161 -2.48 36.81 -10.82
C ASN A 161 -3.36 36.23 -11.92
N SER A 162 -3.13 36.57 -13.19
CA SER A 162 -4.00 36.20 -14.31
C SER A 162 -4.15 34.69 -14.51
N GLU A 163 -3.18 33.91 -14.03
CA GLU A 163 -3.14 32.46 -14.20
C GLU A 163 -3.22 31.76 -12.85
N LEU A 164 -4.15 30.79 -12.75
CA LEU A 164 -4.25 29.89 -11.61
C LEU A 164 -3.77 28.50 -12.01
N HIS A 165 -2.68 28.07 -11.39
CA HIS A 165 -2.17 26.71 -11.53
C HIS A 165 -2.73 25.84 -10.40
N ILE A 166 -3.36 24.73 -10.77
CA ILE A 166 -3.96 23.78 -9.83
C ILE A 166 -3.34 22.41 -10.03
N VAL A 167 -2.94 21.81 -8.90
CA VAL A 167 -2.57 20.40 -8.81
C VAL A 167 -3.40 19.71 -7.73
N GLY A 168 -4.01 18.59 -8.10
CA GLY A 168 -4.79 17.74 -7.21
C GLY A 168 -3.98 16.59 -6.65
N MET A 169 -4.27 16.21 -5.41
CA MET A 169 -3.83 14.95 -4.80
C MET A 169 -5.03 14.24 -4.21
N VAL A 170 -5.14 12.93 -4.46
CA VAL A 170 -6.31 12.18 -4.04
C VAL A 170 -6.14 11.66 -2.60
N GLY A 171 -6.79 12.34 -1.66
CA GLY A 171 -6.93 11.91 -0.27
C GLY A 171 -8.31 11.30 -0.03
N SER A 172 -8.40 9.98 -0.10
CA SER A 172 -9.64 9.20 0.05
C SER A 172 -9.31 7.80 0.52
N ILE A 173 -10.11 7.26 1.45
CA ILE A 173 -9.95 5.86 1.91
C ILE A 173 -10.62 4.86 0.96
N ASP A 174 -11.53 5.32 0.11
CA ASP A 174 -12.43 4.47 -0.67
C ASP A 174 -11.77 3.93 -1.95
N ASN A 175 -10.59 4.46 -2.32
CA ASN A 175 -9.91 4.22 -3.60
C ASN A 175 -10.85 4.38 -4.81
N ASP A 176 -11.66 5.44 -4.78
CA ASP A 176 -12.79 5.70 -5.68
C ASP A 176 -12.40 6.51 -6.93
N PHE A 177 -11.24 7.16 -6.93
CA PHE A 177 -10.79 8.01 -8.02
C PHE A 177 -10.13 7.20 -9.15
N CYS A 178 -10.67 7.31 -10.36
CA CYS A 178 -10.09 6.67 -11.54
C CYS A 178 -8.75 7.31 -11.94
N GLY A 179 -7.85 6.50 -12.49
CA GLY A 179 -6.52 6.95 -12.93
C GLY A 179 -5.41 6.81 -11.89
N THR A 180 -5.71 6.42 -10.65
CA THR A 180 -4.69 6.05 -9.66
C THR A 180 -4.80 4.59 -9.24
N ASP A 181 -3.66 3.92 -9.05
CA ASP A 181 -3.64 2.56 -8.52
C ASP A 181 -4.04 2.54 -7.03
N MET A 182 -3.70 3.61 -6.30
CA MET A 182 -3.95 3.79 -4.87
C MET A 182 -4.17 5.27 -4.51
N THR A 183 -5.17 5.55 -3.69
CA THR A 183 -5.39 6.86 -3.05
C THR A 183 -4.77 6.92 -1.65
N ILE A 184 -4.41 8.13 -1.21
CA ILE A 184 -3.86 8.35 0.14
C ILE A 184 -4.93 8.06 1.19
N GLY A 185 -4.65 7.09 2.05
CA GLY A 185 -5.46 6.67 3.20
C GLY A 185 -6.10 5.30 3.06
N THR A 186 -6.15 4.73 1.86
CA THR A 186 -6.76 3.41 1.62
C THR A 186 -6.06 2.31 2.39
N ASP A 187 -4.72 2.30 2.38
CA ASP A 187 -3.95 1.26 3.08
C ASP A 187 -4.11 1.39 4.61
N SER A 188 -4.11 2.62 5.12
CA SER A 188 -4.36 2.89 6.55
C SER A 188 -5.76 2.47 7.00
N ALA A 189 -6.80 2.75 6.19
CA ALA A 189 -8.16 2.31 6.46
C ALA A 189 -8.25 0.77 6.46
N LEU A 190 -7.59 0.13 5.51
CA LEU A 190 -7.50 -1.33 5.44
C LEU A 190 -6.80 -1.91 6.68
N HIS A 191 -5.76 -1.27 7.21
CA HIS A 191 -5.17 -1.67 8.50
C HIS A 191 -6.20 -1.64 9.63
N ARG A 192 -7.03 -0.57 9.72
CA ARG A 192 -8.08 -0.48 10.74
C ARG A 192 -9.13 -1.59 10.58
N ILE A 193 -9.54 -1.89 9.35
CA ILE A 193 -10.50 -2.97 9.08
C ILE A 193 -9.93 -4.31 9.53
N ILE A 194 -8.70 -4.63 9.14
CA ILE A 194 -8.07 -5.91 9.45
C ILE A 194 -7.76 -6.07 10.94
N GLU A 195 -7.38 -5.00 11.65
CA GLU A 195 -7.25 -5.04 13.11
C GLU A 195 -8.56 -5.42 13.80
N VAL A 196 -9.69 -4.84 13.36
CA VAL A 196 -11.01 -5.18 13.89
C VAL A 196 -11.40 -6.62 13.54
N VAL A 197 -11.17 -7.04 12.29
CA VAL A 197 -11.46 -8.40 11.84
C VAL A 197 -10.66 -9.43 12.66
N ASP A 198 -9.35 -9.23 12.79
CA ASP A 198 -8.47 -10.13 13.54
C ASP A 198 -8.86 -10.19 15.03
N ALA A 199 -9.24 -9.06 15.62
CA ALA A 199 -9.76 -9.02 17.00
C ALA A 199 -11.06 -9.83 17.14
N ILE A 200 -12.00 -9.67 16.20
CA ILE A 200 -13.28 -10.39 16.19
C ILE A 200 -13.10 -11.89 15.94
N MET A 201 -12.15 -12.29 15.09
CA MET A 201 -11.91 -13.69 14.73
C MET A 201 -11.72 -14.58 15.96
N THR A 202 -10.98 -14.11 16.98
CA THR A 202 -10.72 -14.88 18.21
C THR A 202 -12.02 -15.19 18.99
N THR A 203 -12.93 -14.21 19.07
CA THR A 203 -14.23 -14.37 19.74
C THR A 203 -15.17 -15.23 18.89
N ALA A 204 -15.14 -15.06 17.57
CA ALA A 204 -15.95 -15.83 16.64
C ALA A 204 -15.60 -17.33 16.66
N GLN A 205 -14.30 -17.68 16.71
CA GLN A 205 -13.83 -19.07 16.85
C GLN A 205 -14.29 -19.72 18.14
N SER A 206 -14.31 -18.96 19.24
CA SER A 206 -14.68 -19.46 20.56
C SER A 206 -16.14 -19.90 20.61
N HIS A 207 -17.05 -19.10 20.03
CA HIS A 207 -18.50 -19.32 20.10
C HIS A 207 -19.13 -19.88 18.83
N GLN A 208 -18.33 -20.25 17.84
CA GLN A 208 -18.77 -20.70 16.54
C GLN A 208 -19.68 -19.70 15.78
N ARG A 209 -19.40 -18.40 15.85
CA ARG A 209 -20.29 -17.36 15.33
C ARG A 209 -20.05 -16.98 13.87
N THR A 210 -21.09 -16.46 13.24
CA THR A 210 -20.99 -15.73 11.98
C THR A 210 -20.96 -14.23 12.28
N PHE A 211 -20.04 -13.51 11.64
CA PHE A 211 -19.96 -12.05 11.72
C PHE A 211 -20.20 -11.42 10.35
N VAL A 212 -21.09 -10.43 10.32
CA VAL A 212 -21.34 -9.56 9.19
C VAL A 212 -20.71 -8.20 9.53
N LEU A 213 -19.73 -7.79 8.74
CA LEU A 213 -18.94 -6.57 8.97
C LEU A 213 -19.23 -5.56 7.87
N GLU A 214 -19.76 -4.40 8.26
CA GLU A 214 -19.99 -3.29 7.33
C GLU A 214 -18.74 -2.40 7.28
N VAL A 215 -18.22 -2.19 6.08
CA VAL A 215 -17.06 -1.33 5.79
C VAL A 215 -17.47 -0.13 4.93
N MET A 216 -16.72 0.96 5.04
CA MET A 216 -16.96 2.16 4.24
C MET A 216 -16.68 1.90 2.76
N GLY A 217 -17.33 2.68 1.90
CA GLY A 217 -17.28 2.53 0.46
C GLY A 217 -18.67 2.70 -0.15
N ARG A 218 -19.19 3.94 -0.14
CA ARG A 218 -20.58 4.23 -0.53
C ARG A 218 -20.88 3.87 -1.98
N HIS A 219 -19.93 4.14 -2.86
CA HIS A 219 -20.04 3.87 -4.31
C HIS A 219 -18.85 3.07 -4.83
N CYS A 220 -17.95 2.62 -3.96
CA CYS A 220 -16.76 1.87 -4.32
C CYS A 220 -16.56 0.68 -3.39
N GLY A 221 -16.49 -0.52 -3.95
CA GLY A 221 -16.30 -1.77 -3.22
C GLY A 221 -14.84 -2.12 -2.93
N TYR A 222 -13.88 -1.25 -3.26
CA TYR A 222 -12.45 -1.57 -3.16
C TYR A 222 -12.05 -1.98 -1.73
N LEU A 223 -12.43 -1.19 -0.72
CA LEU A 223 -12.14 -1.51 0.68
C LEU A 223 -12.74 -2.85 1.10
N ALA A 224 -13.98 -3.13 0.75
CA ALA A 224 -14.64 -4.39 1.05
C ALA A 224 -13.96 -5.59 0.37
N LEU A 225 -13.66 -5.47 -0.93
CA LEU A 225 -13.00 -6.52 -1.70
C LEU A 225 -11.60 -6.85 -1.17
N VAL A 226 -10.81 -5.82 -0.93
CA VAL A 226 -9.42 -5.98 -0.47
C VAL A 226 -9.37 -6.45 0.99
N SER A 227 -10.32 -6.02 1.82
CA SER A 227 -10.51 -6.55 3.18
C SER A 227 -10.89 -8.03 3.16
N ALA A 228 -11.85 -8.40 2.30
CA ALA A 228 -12.29 -9.78 2.14
C ALA A 228 -11.13 -10.70 1.70
N LEU A 229 -10.26 -10.22 0.80
CA LEU A 229 -9.07 -10.96 0.39
C LEU A 229 -8.05 -11.09 1.54
N ALA A 230 -7.79 -10.00 2.28
CA ALA A 230 -6.82 -9.95 3.37
C ALA A 230 -7.22 -10.75 4.61
N CYS A 231 -8.51 -10.94 4.89
CA CYS A 231 -8.97 -11.80 5.99
C CYS A 231 -9.39 -13.20 5.53
N GLY A 232 -9.49 -13.44 4.23
CA GLY A 232 -10.04 -14.68 3.68
C GLY A 232 -11.51 -14.86 4.05
N ALA A 233 -12.31 -13.80 3.85
CA ALA A 233 -13.75 -13.80 4.08
C ALA A 233 -14.46 -14.89 3.28
N ASP A 234 -15.60 -15.34 3.82
CA ASP A 234 -16.43 -16.37 3.21
C ASP A 234 -17.34 -15.81 2.12
N TRP A 235 -17.76 -14.55 2.28
CA TRP A 235 -18.54 -13.82 1.29
C TRP A 235 -18.23 -12.33 1.34
N VAL A 236 -18.40 -11.64 0.21
CA VAL A 236 -18.24 -10.20 0.09
C VAL A 236 -19.37 -9.62 -0.75
N PHE A 237 -19.91 -8.48 -0.34
CA PHE A 237 -20.88 -7.71 -1.12
C PHE A 237 -20.28 -6.36 -1.50
N ILE A 238 -20.22 -6.09 -2.81
CA ILE A 238 -19.70 -4.85 -3.39
C ILE A 238 -20.65 -4.33 -4.48
N PRO A 239 -20.78 -3.00 -4.66
CA PRO A 239 -21.65 -2.43 -5.67
C PRO A 239 -21.23 -2.77 -7.11
N GLU A 240 -19.93 -2.92 -7.37
CA GLU A 240 -19.44 -3.24 -8.72
C GLU A 240 -19.66 -4.70 -9.13
N MET A 241 -19.93 -5.58 -8.18
CA MET A 241 -20.29 -6.98 -8.43
C MET A 241 -21.46 -7.36 -7.53
N PRO A 242 -22.68 -6.92 -7.88
CA PRO A 242 -23.88 -7.35 -7.20
C PRO A 242 -24.03 -8.87 -7.30
N PRO A 243 -24.56 -9.53 -6.27
CA PRO A 243 -24.88 -10.95 -6.35
C PRO A 243 -26.01 -11.20 -7.36
N GLU A 244 -25.95 -12.34 -8.05
CA GLU A 244 -27.02 -12.84 -8.94
C GLU A 244 -28.22 -13.37 -8.14
N ASP A 245 -29.39 -13.46 -8.77
CA ASP A 245 -30.59 -14.00 -8.13
C ASP A 245 -30.37 -15.42 -7.59
N GLY A 246 -30.85 -15.70 -6.38
CA GLY A 246 -30.62 -16.97 -5.69
C GLY A 246 -29.28 -17.03 -4.93
N TRP A 247 -28.57 -15.90 -4.81
CA TRP A 247 -27.37 -15.82 -3.99
C TRP A 247 -27.62 -16.15 -2.52
N GLU A 248 -28.84 -15.94 -2.00
CA GLU A 248 -29.20 -16.23 -0.63
C GLU A 248 -28.97 -17.71 -0.30
N ASP A 249 -29.43 -18.59 -1.20
CA ASP A 249 -29.28 -20.04 -1.07
C ASP A 249 -27.82 -20.46 -1.28
N ASN A 250 -27.15 -19.89 -2.29
CA ASN A 250 -25.74 -20.18 -2.56
C ASN A 250 -24.84 -19.80 -1.38
N MET A 251 -25.11 -18.64 -0.76
CA MET A 251 -24.40 -18.20 0.44
C MET A 251 -24.70 -19.14 1.60
N CYS A 252 -25.97 -19.47 1.86
CA CYS A 252 -26.34 -20.37 2.95
C CYS A 252 -25.70 -21.76 2.79
N GLN A 253 -25.69 -22.30 1.57
CA GLN A 253 -25.02 -23.55 1.24
C GLN A 253 -23.52 -23.45 1.59
N LYS A 254 -22.83 -22.41 1.12
CA LYS A 254 -21.40 -22.23 1.38
C LYS A 254 -21.08 -22.16 2.87
N LEU A 255 -21.88 -21.43 3.65
CA LEU A 255 -21.71 -21.31 5.09
C LEU A 255 -21.98 -22.63 5.82
N SER A 256 -22.92 -23.45 5.31
CA SER A 256 -23.19 -24.80 5.84
C SER A 256 -22.04 -25.77 5.54
N GLU A 257 -21.46 -25.72 4.33
CA GLU A 257 -20.30 -26.53 3.93
C GLU A 257 -19.08 -26.19 4.78
N ASN A 258 -18.81 -24.90 4.99
CA ASN A 258 -17.76 -24.45 5.88
C ASN A 258 -17.91 -25.06 7.30
N ARG A 259 -19.15 -25.13 7.81
CA ARG A 259 -19.42 -25.74 9.13
C ARG A 259 -19.17 -27.25 9.11
N ALA A 260 -19.58 -27.94 8.04
CA ALA A 260 -19.33 -29.37 7.84
C ALA A 260 -17.83 -29.68 7.78
N ASP A 261 -17.05 -28.80 7.15
CA ASP A 261 -15.58 -28.81 7.11
C ASP A 261 -14.93 -28.40 8.45
N LYS A 262 -15.72 -28.32 9.54
CA LYS A 262 -15.29 -27.96 10.90
C LYS A 262 -14.75 -26.54 11.03
N LYS A 263 -15.02 -25.65 10.06
CA LYS A 263 -14.73 -24.23 10.20
C LYS A 263 -15.58 -23.68 11.35
N ARG A 264 -14.91 -23.09 12.33
CA ARG A 264 -15.56 -22.59 13.54
C ARG A 264 -16.22 -21.23 13.33
N LEU A 265 -15.76 -20.39 12.42
CA LEU A 265 -16.32 -19.05 12.21
C LEU A 265 -16.69 -18.82 10.76
N ASN A 266 -17.59 -17.88 10.52
CA ASN A 266 -17.79 -17.31 9.19
C ASN A 266 -17.67 -15.77 9.24
N ILE A 267 -17.04 -15.18 8.24
CA ILE A 267 -16.92 -13.72 8.09
C ILE A 267 -17.51 -13.31 6.74
N ILE A 268 -18.45 -12.37 6.80
CA ILE A 268 -19.07 -11.75 5.63
C ILE A 268 -18.73 -10.26 5.67
N ILE A 269 -18.13 -9.75 4.59
CA ILE A 269 -17.80 -8.32 4.45
C ILE A 269 -18.84 -7.65 3.55
N VAL A 270 -19.37 -6.52 3.98
CA VAL A 270 -20.44 -5.78 3.28
C VAL A 270 -19.97 -4.34 3.09
N ALA A 271 -19.91 -3.87 1.85
CA ALA A 271 -19.68 -2.43 1.59
C ALA A 271 -20.94 -1.62 1.98
N GLU A 272 -20.74 -0.38 2.45
CA GLU A 272 -21.84 0.59 2.69
C GLU A 272 -22.78 0.71 1.47
N GLY A 273 -22.20 0.68 0.28
CA GLY A 273 -22.91 0.73 -1.00
C GLY A 273 -23.41 -0.59 -1.56
N ALA A 274 -23.45 -1.68 -0.79
CA ALA A 274 -23.84 -2.99 -1.32
C ALA A 274 -25.26 -2.99 -1.91
N ILE A 275 -25.39 -3.49 -3.14
CA ILE A 275 -26.65 -3.57 -3.89
C ILE A 275 -26.80 -4.95 -4.55
N ASP A 276 -28.03 -5.33 -4.89
CA ASP A 276 -28.35 -6.46 -5.75
C ASP A 276 -28.36 -6.08 -7.25
N CYS A 277 -28.59 -7.06 -8.12
CA CYS A 277 -28.66 -6.89 -9.57
C CYS A 277 -29.79 -5.93 -10.03
N HIS A 278 -30.68 -5.55 -9.12
CA HIS A 278 -31.80 -4.64 -9.35
C HIS A 278 -31.57 -3.25 -8.71
N ASN A 279 -30.36 -2.97 -8.22
CA ASN A 279 -29.98 -1.75 -7.49
C ASN A 279 -30.72 -1.55 -6.17
N LYS A 280 -31.22 -2.62 -5.55
CA LYS A 280 -31.77 -2.59 -4.20
C LYS A 280 -30.66 -2.80 -3.19
N ALA A 281 -30.63 -1.97 -2.16
CA ALA A 281 -29.62 -2.05 -1.11
C ALA A 281 -29.67 -3.40 -0.36
N ILE A 282 -28.50 -4.00 -0.17
CA ILE A 282 -28.29 -5.19 0.65
C ILE A 282 -27.72 -4.74 1.99
N THR A 283 -28.53 -4.79 3.05
CA THR A 283 -28.10 -4.31 4.37
C THR A 283 -27.46 -5.44 5.20
N PRO A 284 -26.55 -5.13 6.13
CA PRO A 284 -25.99 -6.14 7.04
C PRO A 284 -27.04 -6.86 7.89
N ASP A 285 -28.10 -6.14 8.32
CA ASP A 285 -29.20 -6.73 9.08
C ASP A 285 -30.01 -7.73 8.24
N TYR A 286 -30.23 -7.45 6.96
CA TYR A 286 -30.87 -8.39 6.05
C TYR A 286 -30.07 -9.70 5.94
N ILE A 287 -28.74 -9.60 5.78
CA ILE A 287 -27.85 -10.76 5.72
C ILE A 287 -27.88 -11.54 7.04
N LYS A 288 -27.86 -10.84 8.19
CA LYS A 288 -27.96 -11.47 9.51
C LYS A 288 -29.26 -12.24 9.66
N ASP A 289 -30.39 -11.62 9.36
CA ASP A 289 -31.72 -12.24 9.49
C ASP A 289 -31.85 -13.45 8.55
N LEU A 290 -31.28 -13.36 7.35
CA LEU A 290 -31.20 -14.47 6.40
C LEU A 290 -30.42 -15.66 6.99
N VAL A 291 -29.21 -15.43 7.50
CA VAL A 291 -28.35 -16.49 8.07
C VAL A 291 -29.01 -17.12 9.31
N VAL A 292 -29.62 -16.31 10.17
CA VAL A 292 -30.34 -16.81 11.37
C VAL A 292 -31.54 -17.65 10.96
N ARG A 293 -32.36 -17.18 10.01
CA ARG A 293 -33.58 -17.87 9.58
C ARG A 293 -33.28 -19.18 8.85
N CYS A 294 -32.29 -19.18 7.94
CA CYS A 294 -32.02 -20.33 7.08
C CYS A 294 -31.09 -21.37 7.74
N LEU A 295 -30.09 -20.93 8.52
CA LEU A 295 -29.06 -21.81 9.09
C LEU A 295 -29.09 -21.94 10.61
N GLY A 296 -29.79 -21.05 11.32
CA GLY A 296 -29.83 -21.03 12.78
C GLY A 296 -28.50 -20.65 13.44
N PHE A 297 -27.54 -20.07 12.71
CA PHE A 297 -26.24 -19.67 13.26
C PHE A 297 -26.34 -18.40 14.12
N ASP A 298 -25.69 -18.36 15.28
CA ASP A 298 -25.54 -17.12 16.08
C ASP A 298 -24.73 -16.10 15.27
N THR A 299 -25.44 -15.06 14.80
CA THR A 299 -24.93 -14.10 13.84
C THR A 299 -24.95 -12.69 14.42
N ARG A 300 -23.83 -11.97 14.27
CA ARG A 300 -23.65 -10.62 14.78
C ARG A 300 -23.27 -9.67 13.66
N VAL A 301 -23.80 -8.46 13.73
CA VAL A 301 -23.45 -7.36 12.83
C VAL A 301 -22.49 -6.43 13.58
N THR A 302 -21.48 -5.93 12.88
CA THR A 302 -20.60 -4.87 13.40
C THR A 302 -20.36 -3.86 12.30
N ILE A 303 -20.81 -2.63 12.54
CA ILE A 303 -20.60 -1.49 11.65
C ILE A 303 -19.35 -0.77 12.13
N LEU A 304 -18.26 -0.83 11.35
CA LEU A 304 -16.98 -0.25 11.76
C LEU A 304 -17.05 1.29 11.83
N GLY A 305 -17.83 1.90 10.93
CA GLY A 305 -18.00 3.34 10.86
C GLY A 305 -16.67 4.09 10.74
N HIS A 306 -16.55 5.19 11.47
CA HIS A 306 -15.44 6.15 11.33
C HIS A 306 -14.09 5.68 11.92
N VAL A 307 -14.03 4.50 12.57
CA VAL A 307 -12.75 3.90 12.98
C VAL A 307 -11.83 3.75 11.75
N GLN A 308 -12.41 3.53 10.57
CA GLN A 308 -11.72 3.38 9.29
C GLN A 308 -11.01 4.66 8.80
N ARG A 309 -11.45 5.85 9.25
CA ARG A 309 -10.80 7.15 8.94
C ARG A 309 -9.80 7.58 10.01
N GLY A 310 -9.90 6.97 11.19
CA GLY A 310 -9.06 7.29 12.34
C GLY A 310 -7.75 6.51 12.42
N GLY A 311 -6.98 6.77 13.46
CA GLY A 311 -5.71 6.11 13.70
C GLY A 311 -4.53 6.79 12.99
N THR A 312 -3.40 6.11 13.03
CA THR A 312 -2.12 6.60 12.51
C THR A 312 -1.94 6.17 11.06
N PRO A 313 -1.40 7.02 10.16
CA PRO A 313 -1.10 6.61 8.79
C PRO A 313 -0.10 5.46 8.74
N SER A 314 -0.37 4.45 7.90
CA SER A 314 0.53 3.32 7.65
C SER A 314 1.84 3.79 7.01
N ALA A 315 2.86 2.93 7.00
CA ALA A 315 4.10 3.23 6.30
C ALA A 315 3.85 3.59 4.83
N PHE A 316 3.02 2.79 4.14
CA PHE A 316 2.65 2.99 2.75
C PHE A 316 2.06 4.39 2.50
N ASP A 317 1.03 4.79 3.26
CA ASP A 317 0.36 6.07 3.04
C ASP A 317 1.26 7.27 3.35
N ARG A 318 2.17 7.16 4.34
CA ARG A 318 3.16 8.21 4.60
C ARG A 318 4.11 8.41 3.43
N ILE A 319 4.59 7.32 2.86
CA ILE A 319 5.53 7.33 1.72
C ILE A 319 4.81 7.83 0.48
N LEU A 320 3.62 7.30 0.19
CA LEU A 320 2.79 7.68 -0.94
C LEU A 320 2.51 9.19 -0.92
N ALA A 321 1.95 9.68 0.19
CA ALA A 321 1.62 11.08 0.37
C ALA A 321 2.87 11.98 0.30
N SER A 322 4.01 11.54 0.85
CA SER A 322 5.25 12.31 0.79
C SER A 322 5.78 12.43 -0.64
N ARG A 323 5.76 11.33 -1.41
CA ARG A 323 6.18 11.31 -2.82
C ARG A 323 5.27 12.18 -3.68
N MET A 324 3.96 12.04 -3.51
CA MET A 324 2.98 12.82 -4.26
C MET A 324 3.04 14.31 -3.93
N GLY A 325 3.26 14.67 -2.66
CA GLY A 325 3.38 16.08 -2.27
C GLY A 325 4.61 16.78 -2.86
N VAL A 326 5.74 16.06 -2.97
CA VAL A 326 6.93 16.58 -3.67
C VAL A 326 6.63 16.77 -5.16
N GLU A 327 6.06 15.76 -5.80
CA GLU A 327 5.71 15.80 -7.23
C GLU A 327 4.66 16.89 -7.53
N ALA A 328 3.74 17.16 -6.61
CA ALA A 328 2.75 18.22 -6.76
C ALA A 328 3.38 19.61 -6.81
N VAL A 329 4.41 19.86 -5.98
CA VAL A 329 5.16 21.12 -6.03
C VAL A 329 5.92 21.24 -7.34
N LEU A 330 6.58 20.17 -7.80
CA LEU A 330 7.28 20.17 -9.09
C LEU A 330 6.30 20.48 -10.24
N ALA A 331 5.14 19.81 -10.25
CA ALA A 331 4.09 20.04 -11.23
C ALA A 331 3.58 21.49 -11.23
N LEU A 332 3.42 22.12 -10.06
CA LEU A 332 3.03 23.53 -9.96
C LEU A 332 4.11 24.48 -10.50
N LEU A 333 5.39 24.19 -10.26
CA LEU A 333 6.48 25.05 -10.70
C LEU A 333 6.72 24.97 -12.21
N GLU A 334 6.53 23.79 -12.79
CA GLU A 334 6.65 23.50 -14.22
C GLU A 334 5.41 23.92 -15.02
N ALA A 335 4.27 24.15 -14.35
CA ALA A 335 3.03 24.53 -15.01
C ALA A 335 3.19 25.86 -15.77
N SER A 336 2.55 25.90 -16.94
CA SER A 336 2.38 27.08 -17.77
C SER A 336 0.90 27.35 -18.03
N ALA A 337 0.56 28.52 -18.59
CA ALA A 337 -0.79 28.90 -19.01
C ALA A 337 -1.55 27.80 -19.79
N THR A 338 -0.83 27.08 -20.65
CA THR A 338 -1.39 26.04 -21.53
C THR A 338 -1.50 24.68 -20.86
N THR A 339 -0.86 24.50 -19.70
CA THR A 339 -0.81 23.20 -19.02
C THR A 339 -2.14 22.97 -18.29
N PRO A 340 -2.92 21.91 -18.64
CA PRO A 340 -4.19 21.62 -17.98
C PRO A 340 -3.98 21.27 -16.50
N ALA A 341 -5.06 21.32 -15.71
CA ALA A 341 -4.97 20.96 -14.30
C ALA A 341 -4.66 19.47 -14.23
N CYS A 342 -3.77 19.08 -13.34
CA CYS A 342 -3.38 17.68 -13.20
C CYS A 342 -3.61 17.15 -11.80
N VAL A 343 -3.76 15.83 -11.71
CA VAL A 343 -3.76 15.07 -10.47
C VAL A 343 -2.46 14.29 -10.42
N VAL A 344 -1.78 14.38 -9.29
CA VAL A 344 -0.63 13.52 -9.00
C VAL A 344 -1.14 12.18 -8.52
N SER A 345 -0.75 11.14 -9.24
CA SER A 345 -1.25 9.78 -9.11
C SER A 345 -0.09 8.78 -8.98
N LEU A 346 -0.39 7.56 -8.52
CA LEU A 346 0.54 6.44 -8.52
C LEU A 346 0.13 5.46 -9.61
N VAL A 347 1.01 5.21 -10.57
CA VAL A 347 0.82 4.16 -11.59
C VAL A 347 2.09 3.33 -11.67
N GLY A 348 1.98 2.01 -11.46
CA GLY A 348 3.14 1.11 -11.54
C GLY A 348 4.25 1.47 -10.56
N ASN A 349 3.89 1.89 -9.34
CA ASN A 349 4.81 2.39 -8.31
C ASN A 349 5.63 3.64 -8.72
N GLN A 350 5.20 4.38 -9.75
CA GLN A 350 5.79 5.66 -10.14
C GLN A 350 4.78 6.80 -9.97
N ALA A 351 5.28 7.98 -9.61
CA ALA A 351 4.44 9.17 -9.55
C ALA A 351 4.21 9.67 -10.97
N VAL A 352 2.95 9.88 -11.34
CA VAL A 352 2.56 10.35 -12.67
C VAL A 352 1.57 11.52 -12.53
N ARG A 353 1.56 12.39 -13.54
CA ARG A 353 0.62 13.52 -13.63
C ARG A 353 -0.43 13.18 -14.67
N LEU A 354 -1.70 13.18 -14.26
CA LEU A 354 -2.82 12.87 -15.15
C LEU A 354 -3.73 14.09 -15.30
N PRO A 355 -4.34 14.34 -16.47
CA PRO A 355 -5.32 15.39 -16.62
C PRO A 355 -6.47 15.20 -15.62
N LEU A 356 -6.73 16.23 -14.82
CA LEU A 356 -7.73 16.19 -13.75
C LEU A 356 -9.13 15.89 -14.31
N MET A 357 -9.50 16.53 -15.42
CA MET A 357 -10.83 16.38 -16.02
C MET A 357 -11.12 14.99 -16.53
N GLU A 358 -10.14 14.34 -17.17
CA GLU A 358 -10.30 12.97 -17.65
C GLU A 358 -10.55 12.03 -16.46
N CYS A 359 -9.81 12.20 -15.35
CA CYS A 359 -9.96 11.35 -14.17
C CYS A 359 -11.31 11.53 -13.47
N VAL A 360 -11.79 12.78 -13.36
CA VAL A 360 -13.12 13.09 -12.79
C VAL A 360 -14.23 12.50 -13.67
N GLN A 361 -14.14 12.69 -14.99
CA GLN A 361 -15.12 12.16 -15.93
C GLN A 361 -15.19 10.63 -15.86
N MET A 362 -14.04 9.95 -15.88
CA MET A 362 -13.99 8.49 -15.75
C MET A 362 -14.61 8.00 -14.43
N THR A 363 -14.42 8.74 -13.33
CA THR A 363 -14.99 8.40 -12.02
C THR A 363 -16.53 8.49 -12.04
N GLN A 364 -17.08 9.52 -12.69
CA GLN A 364 -18.53 9.66 -12.88
C GLN A 364 -19.11 8.59 -13.81
N GLU A 365 -18.36 8.18 -14.83
CA GLU A 365 -18.77 7.10 -15.74
C GLU A 365 -18.93 5.76 -15.01
N VAL A 366 -18.16 5.49 -13.95
CA VAL A 366 -18.35 4.28 -13.13
C VAL A 366 -19.72 4.29 -12.46
N GLN A 367 -20.10 5.41 -11.84
CA GLN A 367 -21.40 5.53 -11.19
C GLN A 367 -22.53 5.36 -12.19
N LYS A 368 -22.41 6.01 -13.36
CA LYS A 368 -23.37 5.87 -14.45
C LYS A 368 -23.50 4.42 -14.92
N ALA A 369 -22.38 3.69 -15.05
CA ALA A 369 -22.41 2.28 -15.43
C ALA A 369 -23.15 1.41 -14.40
N MET A 370 -22.97 1.66 -13.10
CA MET A 370 -23.71 0.97 -12.04
C MET A 370 -25.20 1.32 -12.05
N ASP A 371 -25.56 2.59 -12.26
CA ASP A 371 -26.95 3.05 -12.34
C ASP A 371 -27.68 2.43 -13.55
N GLU A 372 -26.97 2.28 -14.68
CA GLU A 372 -27.44 1.61 -15.89
C GLU A 372 -27.37 0.07 -15.84
N LYS A 373 -26.98 -0.52 -14.69
CA LYS A 373 -26.83 -1.97 -14.47
C LYS A 373 -25.78 -2.65 -15.37
N LYS A 374 -24.78 -1.88 -15.84
CA LYS A 374 -23.63 -2.35 -16.62
C LYS A 374 -22.44 -2.63 -15.70
N PHE A 375 -22.59 -3.60 -14.81
CA PHE A 375 -21.60 -3.89 -13.76
C PHE A 375 -20.23 -4.33 -14.31
N ASP A 376 -20.19 -5.08 -15.41
CA ASP A 376 -18.93 -5.46 -16.07
C ASP A 376 -18.16 -4.26 -16.63
N ASP A 377 -18.87 -3.20 -17.06
CA ASP A 377 -18.24 -1.95 -17.46
C ASP A 377 -17.70 -1.21 -16.22
N ALA A 378 -18.47 -1.18 -15.12
CA ALA A 378 -18.03 -0.56 -13.86
C ALA A 378 -16.74 -1.19 -13.32
N VAL A 379 -16.64 -2.53 -13.32
CA VAL A 379 -15.42 -3.26 -12.92
C VAL A 379 -14.23 -2.90 -13.82
N ARG A 380 -14.44 -2.80 -15.13
CA ARG A 380 -13.39 -2.43 -16.09
C ARG A 380 -12.93 -0.98 -15.90
N LEU A 381 -13.85 -0.05 -15.66
CA LEU A 381 -13.55 1.36 -15.44
C LEU A 381 -12.81 1.61 -14.12
N ARG A 382 -13.03 0.79 -13.08
CA ARG A 382 -12.20 0.79 -11.84
C ARG A 382 -10.74 0.39 -12.10
N GLY A 383 -10.48 -0.30 -13.20
CA GLY A 383 -9.15 -0.62 -13.68
C GLY A 383 -8.66 -2.03 -13.33
N ARG A 384 -7.53 -2.40 -13.94
CA ARG A 384 -6.98 -3.76 -13.89
C ARG A 384 -6.65 -4.24 -12.47
N SER A 385 -6.28 -3.32 -11.57
CA SER A 385 -5.98 -3.68 -10.17
C SER A 385 -7.22 -4.23 -9.47
N PHE A 386 -8.37 -3.56 -9.64
CA PHE A 386 -9.65 -3.98 -9.08
C PHE A 386 -10.10 -5.34 -9.65
N GLU A 387 -10.06 -5.47 -10.98
CA GLU A 387 -10.42 -6.72 -11.68
C GLU A 387 -9.55 -7.91 -11.25
N ASN A 388 -8.24 -7.70 -11.08
CA ASN A 388 -7.32 -8.71 -10.58
C ASN A 388 -7.62 -9.11 -9.12
N ASN A 389 -7.97 -8.16 -8.26
CA ASN A 389 -8.38 -8.47 -6.88
C ASN A 389 -9.67 -9.29 -6.88
N LEU A 390 -10.64 -8.92 -7.73
CA LEU A 390 -11.95 -9.58 -7.83
C LEU A 390 -11.84 -11.01 -8.35
N SER A 391 -11.10 -11.21 -9.44
CA SER A 391 -10.84 -12.54 -10.00
C SER A 391 -10.10 -13.44 -9.01
N THR A 392 -9.09 -12.91 -8.31
CA THR A 392 -8.36 -13.65 -7.28
C THR A 392 -9.27 -14.04 -6.11
N TYR A 393 -10.14 -13.13 -5.66
CA TYR A 393 -11.13 -13.43 -4.62
C TYR A 393 -12.07 -14.56 -5.05
N ARG A 394 -12.64 -14.47 -6.27
CA ARG A 394 -13.54 -15.51 -6.81
C ARG A 394 -12.87 -16.90 -6.83
N LEU A 395 -11.60 -16.97 -7.26
CA LEU A 395 -10.82 -18.21 -7.31
C LEU A 395 -10.55 -18.83 -5.93
N LEU A 396 -10.42 -18.01 -4.88
CA LEU A 396 -10.05 -18.47 -3.54
C LEU A 396 -11.24 -18.73 -2.61
N SER A 397 -12.37 -18.10 -2.87
CA SER A 397 -13.57 -18.17 -2.04
C SER A 397 -14.52 -19.29 -2.48
N TYR A 398 -14.71 -19.46 -3.79
CA TYR A 398 -15.57 -20.51 -4.35
C TYR A 398 -14.75 -21.74 -4.70
N ARG A 399 -15.09 -22.86 -4.06
CA ARG A 399 -14.61 -24.19 -4.47
C ARG A 399 -15.65 -24.75 -5.42
N LYS A 400 -15.27 -25.04 -6.66
CA LYS A 400 -16.11 -25.82 -7.58
C LYS A 400 -16.26 -27.25 -7.07
N ALA A 401 -17.38 -27.90 -7.37
CA ALA A 401 -17.56 -29.31 -7.03
C ALA A 401 -16.43 -30.14 -7.66
N ASP A 402 -16.01 -31.23 -7.00
CA ASP A 402 -14.88 -32.05 -7.50
C ASP A 402 -15.17 -32.63 -8.91
N SER A 403 -16.45 -32.78 -9.27
CA SER A 403 -16.90 -33.19 -10.61
C SER A 403 -16.70 -32.13 -11.71
N GLU A 404 -16.55 -30.86 -11.33
CA GLU A 404 -16.39 -29.72 -12.24
C GLU A 404 -14.93 -29.25 -12.36
N LEU A 405 -14.03 -29.83 -11.54
CA LEU A 405 -12.62 -29.51 -11.60
C LEU A 405 -11.98 -30.10 -12.86
N PRO A 406 -11.01 -29.41 -13.49
CA PRO A 406 -10.25 -30.00 -14.58
C PRO A 406 -9.52 -31.26 -14.08
N ASN A 407 -9.58 -32.35 -14.84
CA ASN A 407 -8.77 -33.52 -14.54
C ASN A 407 -7.30 -33.22 -14.90
N SER A 408 -6.52 -32.79 -13.90
CA SER A 408 -5.07 -32.70 -13.98
C SER A 408 -4.45 -33.81 -13.13
N SER A 409 -3.45 -34.50 -13.68
CA SER A 409 -2.69 -35.53 -12.97
C SER A 409 -1.36 -35.02 -12.43
N PHE A 410 -1.17 -33.69 -12.36
CA PHE A 410 0.10 -33.10 -11.94
C PHE A 410 0.18 -32.92 -10.43
N ASN A 411 1.35 -33.22 -9.87
CA ASN A 411 1.69 -32.98 -8.47
C ASN A 411 2.57 -31.72 -8.39
N VAL A 412 2.14 -30.72 -7.61
CA VAL A 412 2.89 -29.47 -7.43
C VAL A 412 3.29 -29.35 -5.96
N ALA A 413 4.57 -29.13 -5.69
CA ALA A 413 5.07 -28.94 -4.33
C ALA A 413 5.32 -27.46 -4.00
N VAL A 414 4.96 -27.06 -2.78
CA VAL A 414 5.16 -25.71 -2.23
C VAL A 414 6.06 -25.81 -1.00
N LEU A 415 7.03 -24.91 -0.90
CA LEU A 415 7.95 -24.84 0.24
C LEU A 415 8.42 -23.43 0.54
N ASN A 416 8.83 -23.22 1.79
CA ASN A 416 9.38 -21.94 2.26
C ASN A 416 10.89 -22.04 2.50
N VAL A 417 11.64 -21.05 2.03
CA VAL A 417 13.12 -21.03 2.13
C VAL A 417 13.61 -19.65 2.56
N GLY A 418 14.60 -19.60 3.44
CA GLY A 418 15.14 -18.38 4.02
C GLY A 418 14.60 -18.06 5.42
N ALA A 419 14.78 -16.82 5.86
CA ALA A 419 14.22 -16.35 7.13
C ALA A 419 12.70 -16.17 7.06
N PRO A 420 11.96 -16.29 8.18
CA PRO A 420 10.52 -16.04 8.21
C PRO A 420 10.18 -14.62 7.73
N ALA A 421 9.14 -14.52 6.90
CA ALA A 421 8.58 -13.25 6.45
C ALA A 421 7.06 -13.27 6.59
N ALA A 422 6.49 -12.19 7.11
CA ALA A 422 5.05 -12.08 7.27
C ALA A 422 4.35 -12.08 5.90
N GLY A 423 3.38 -12.97 5.71
CA GLY A 423 2.67 -13.16 4.43
C GLY A 423 3.03 -14.44 3.69
N MET A 424 4.07 -15.17 4.12
CA MET A 424 4.40 -16.50 3.59
C MET A 424 3.19 -17.47 3.68
N ASN A 425 2.48 -17.49 4.81
CA ASN A 425 1.31 -18.36 4.99
C ASN A 425 0.13 -17.98 4.07
N ALA A 426 -0.07 -16.68 3.82
CA ALA A 426 -1.08 -16.21 2.86
C ALA A 426 -0.75 -16.65 1.43
N ALA A 427 0.53 -16.59 1.05
CA ALA A 427 1.01 -17.08 -0.24
C ALA A 427 0.84 -18.61 -0.37
N VAL A 428 1.22 -19.40 0.63
CA VAL A 428 1.00 -20.86 0.63
C VAL A 428 -0.49 -21.18 0.50
N ARG A 429 -1.36 -20.53 1.29
CA ARG A 429 -2.81 -20.71 1.22
C ARG A 429 -3.34 -20.48 -0.19
N SER A 430 -2.92 -19.38 -0.80
CA SER A 430 -3.35 -19.02 -2.16
C SER A 430 -2.87 -20.06 -3.17
N ALA A 431 -1.58 -20.43 -3.11
CA ALA A 431 -1.00 -21.43 -4.01
C ALA A 431 -1.73 -22.78 -3.93
N VAL A 432 -1.99 -23.28 -2.72
CA VAL A 432 -2.70 -24.55 -2.50
C VAL A 432 -4.12 -24.49 -3.06
N ARG A 433 -4.88 -23.43 -2.74
CA ARG A 433 -6.26 -23.31 -3.19
C ARG A 433 -6.37 -23.19 -4.71
N VAL A 434 -5.56 -22.34 -5.32
CA VAL A 434 -5.56 -22.17 -6.79
C VAL A 434 -5.09 -23.45 -7.47
N GLY A 435 -4.09 -24.13 -6.92
CA GLY A 435 -3.60 -25.39 -7.48
C GLY A 435 -4.66 -26.49 -7.49
N ILE A 436 -5.43 -26.61 -6.40
CA ILE A 436 -6.58 -27.54 -6.31
C ILE A 436 -7.68 -27.13 -7.30
N THR A 437 -7.99 -25.84 -7.42
CA THR A 437 -9.00 -25.33 -8.39
C THR A 437 -8.60 -25.61 -9.84
N GLU A 438 -7.31 -25.62 -10.15
CA GLU A 438 -6.77 -26.02 -11.47
C GLU A 438 -6.68 -27.55 -11.66
N GLY A 439 -7.03 -28.33 -10.62
CA GLY A 439 -7.09 -29.80 -10.65
C GLY A 439 -5.81 -30.50 -10.19
N HIS A 440 -4.79 -29.78 -9.72
CA HIS A 440 -3.51 -30.36 -9.32
C HIS A 440 -3.57 -30.97 -7.92
N LYS A 441 -2.73 -31.97 -7.67
CA LYS A 441 -2.45 -32.46 -6.32
C LYS A 441 -1.35 -31.61 -5.70
N MET A 442 -1.65 -31.00 -4.55
CA MET A 442 -0.74 -30.09 -3.89
C MET A 442 0.03 -30.81 -2.78
N PHE A 443 1.34 -30.61 -2.75
CA PHE A 443 2.23 -31.12 -1.70
C PHE A 443 2.88 -29.96 -0.95
N ALA A 444 2.93 -30.07 0.38
CA ALA A 444 3.66 -29.18 1.24
C ALA A 444 4.95 -29.85 1.71
N VAL A 445 6.08 -29.16 1.53
CA VAL A 445 7.37 -29.58 2.08
C VAL A 445 7.64 -28.78 3.34
N ASN A 446 7.84 -29.48 4.45
CA ASN A 446 8.15 -28.82 5.71
C ASN A 446 9.63 -28.46 5.81
N ASP A 447 9.96 -27.41 6.57
CA ASP A 447 11.34 -26.99 6.89
C ASP A 447 12.25 -26.76 5.65
N GLY A 448 11.67 -26.28 4.55
CA GLY A 448 12.39 -25.94 3.32
C GLY A 448 13.16 -27.12 2.72
N PHE A 449 14.34 -26.87 2.15
CA PHE A 449 15.16 -27.94 1.56
C PHE A 449 15.68 -28.94 2.59
N GLU A 450 15.77 -28.56 3.87
CA GLU A 450 16.15 -29.48 4.93
C GLU A 450 15.12 -30.59 5.13
N GLY A 451 13.83 -30.26 5.20
CA GLY A 451 12.80 -31.28 5.24
C GLY A 451 12.60 -31.96 3.89
N PHE A 452 12.89 -31.29 2.76
CA PHE A 452 12.84 -31.88 1.43
C PHE A 452 13.74 -33.11 1.32
N TYR A 453 15.06 -32.99 1.57
CA TYR A 453 15.97 -34.14 1.44
C TYR A 453 15.76 -35.21 2.54
N LYS A 454 15.00 -34.89 3.59
CA LYS A 454 14.56 -35.83 4.63
C LYS A 454 13.21 -36.50 4.30
N GLY A 455 12.58 -36.17 3.17
CA GLY A 455 11.29 -36.72 2.76
C GLY A 455 10.09 -36.23 3.58
N GLN A 456 10.17 -35.04 4.18
CA GLN A 456 9.08 -34.44 4.96
C GLN A 456 8.03 -33.76 4.08
N ILE A 457 7.53 -34.51 3.10
CA ILE A 457 6.59 -34.07 2.07
C ILE A 457 5.22 -34.69 2.37
N LYS A 458 4.17 -33.86 2.38
CA LYS A 458 2.80 -34.32 2.64
C LYS A 458 1.82 -33.68 1.67
N GLU A 459 0.83 -34.44 1.25
CA GLU A 459 -0.31 -33.87 0.51
C GLU A 459 -1.04 -32.86 1.40
N ILE A 460 -1.36 -31.69 0.83
CA ILE A 460 -2.07 -30.61 1.53
C ILE A 460 -3.41 -30.34 0.83
N LYS A 461 -4.49 -30.28 1.62
CA LYS A 461 -5.86 -30.15 1.15
C LYS A 461 -6.39 -28.74 1.36
N TRP A 462 -7.54 -28.45 0.74
CA TRP A 462 -8.21 -27.15 0.81
C TRP A 462 -8.47 -26.66 2.25
N GLY A 463 -8.90 -27.56 3.13
CA GLY A 463 -9.21 -27.26 4.53
C GLY A 463 -7.98 -26.99 5.39
N ASP A 464 -6.83 -27.57 5.05
CA ASP A 464 -5.60 -27.50 5.86
C ASP A 464 -5.02 -26.08 5.91
N VAL A 465 -5.22 -25.30 4.84
CA VAL A 465 -4.77 -23.90 4.72
C VAL A 465 -5.84 -22.87 5.15
N GLY A 466 -6.94 -23.34 5.76
CA GLY A 466 -7.99 -22.48 6.28
C GLY A 466 -7.49 -21.56 7.41
N GLY A 467 -7.72 -20.25 7.30
CA GLY A 467 -7.34 -19.27 8.33
C GLY A 467 -5.87 -18.83 8.31
N TRP A 468 -5.07 -19.24 7.32
CA TRP A 468 -3.65 -18.92 7.22
C TRP A 468 -3.35 -17.48 6.77
N THR A 469 -4.33 -16.77 6.20
CA THR A 469 -4.12 -15.43 5.60
C THR A 469 -3.54 -14.43 6.59
N GLY A 470 -4.05 -14.40 7.83
CA GLY A 470 -3.60 -13.47 8.87
C GLY A 470 -2.50 -13.99 9.78
N GLN A 471 -1.91 -15.16 9.48
CA GLN A 471 -0.90 -15.77 10.35
C GLN A 471 0.52 -15.33 9.97
N GLY A 472 1.27 -14.83 10.95
CA GLY A 472 2.69 -14.50 10.83
C GLY A 472 3.60 -15.72 10.70
N GLY A 473 4.88 -15.47 10.41
CA GLY A 473 5.90 -16.54 10.31
C GLY A 473 5.65 -17.52 9.15
N SER A 474 6.02 -18.79 9.37
CA SER A 474 5.83 -19.88 8.41
C SER A 474 5.31 -21.14 9.12
N LEU A 475 4.11 -21.58 8.76
CA LEU A 475 3.47 -22.79 9.30
C LEU A 475 4.04 -24.08 8.71
N LEU A 476 4.63 -24.02 7.51
CA LEU A 476 5.40 -25.13 6.93
C LEU A 476 6.79 -25.26 7.56
N GLY A 477 7.26 -24.23 8.25
CA GLY A 477 8.67 -24.11 8.63
C GLY A 477 9.51 -23.61 7.46
N THR A 478 10.55 -22.84 7.79
CA THR A 478 11.48 -22.27 6.81
C THR A 478 12.90 -22.32 7.36
N LYS A 479 13.86 -22.61 6.48
CA LYS A 479 15.29 -22.72 6.80
C LYS A 479 16.11 -22.03 5.73
N ARG A 480 17.31 -21.55 6.10
CA ARG A 480 18.30 -20.96 5.17
C ARG A 480 19.16 -22.02 4.47
N THR A 481 18.92 -23.30 4.73
CA THR A 481 19.70 -24.42 4.19
C THR A 481 19.52 -24.51 2.67
N LEU A 482 20.63 -24.51 1.94
CA LEU A 482 20.67 -24.62 0.47
C LEU A 482 20.67 -26.09 0.00
N PRO A 483 20.17 -26.39 -1.20
CA PRO A 483 20.02 -27.76 -1.70
C PRO A 483 21.33 -28.42 -2.18
N GLY A 484 22.37 -27.65 -2.51
CA GLY A 484 23.55 -28.13 -3.25
C GLY A 484 24.28 -29.36 -2.69
N LYS A 485 24.25 -29.58 -1.36
CA LYS A 485 24.88 -30.76 -0.73
C LYS A 485 24.05 -32.04 -0.78
N HIS A 486 22.78 -31.94 -1.17
CA HIS A 486 21.80 -33.03 -1.05
C HIS A 486 20.91 -33.15 -2.30
N LEU A 487 21.44 -32.75 -3.46
CA LEU A 487 20.72 -32.76 -4.75
C LEU A 487 20.23 -34.17 -5.12
N ASP A 488 21.05 -35.18 -4.86
CA ASP A 488 20.76 -36.61 -5.05
C ASP A 488 19.47 -37.03 -4.31
N LYS A 489 19.38 -36.66 -3.04
CA LYS A 489 18.22 -36.98 -2.19
C LYS A 489 16.99 -36.17 -2.57
N ILE A 490 17.17 -34.91 -2.97
CA ILE A 490 16.05 -34.07 -3.44
C ILE A 490 15.45 -34.67 -4.71
N ALA A 491 16.30 -35.07 -5.67
CA ALA A 491 15.87 -35.74 -6.90
C ALA A 491 15.15 -37.07 -6.58
N GLU A 492 15.68 -37.88 -5.65
CA GLU A 492 15.02 -39.10 -5.18
C GLU A 492 13.61 -38.81 -4.61
N GLN A 493 13.46 -37.79 -3.77
CA GLN A 493 12.17 -37.43 -3.18
C GLN A 493 11.18 -36.89 -4.21
N MET A 494 11.65 -36.14 -5.21
CA MET A 494 10.84 -35.71 -6.34
C MET A 494 10.33 -36.89 -7.16
N ARG A 495 11.15 -37.93 -7.36
CA ARG A 495 10.76 -39.18 -8.02
C ARG A 495 9.70 -39.94 -7.21
N ILE A 496 9.93 -40.13 -5.91
CA ILE A 496 9.03 -40.86 -5.01
C ILE A 496 7.62 -40.24 -4.99
N HIS A 497 7.55 -38.91 -4.92
CA HIS A 497 6.28 -38.19 -4.84
C HIS A 497 5.76 -37.75 -6.22
N ASN A 498 6.46 -38.13 -7.31
CA ASN A 498 6.17 -37.75 -8.69
C ASN A 498 5.91 -36.23 -8.84
N ILE A 499 6.78 -35.39 -8.27
CA ILE A 499 6.62 -33.93 -8.27
C ILE A 499 6.86 -33.39 -9.68
N ASN A 500 5.88 -32.70 -10.23
CA ASN A 500 5.91 -32.17 -11.59
C ASN A 500 6.19 -30.66 -11.66
N ALA A 501 6.12 -29.93 -10.55
CA ALA A 501 6.52 -28.53 -10.46
C ALA A 501 6.84 -28.12 -9.02
N LEU A 502 7.66 -27.08 -8.86
CA LEU A 502 8.03 -26.50 -7.57
C LEU A 502 7.64 -25.02 -7.49
N LEU A 503 7.02 -24.62 -6.38
CA LEU A 503 6.82 -23.24 -5.98
C LEU A 503 7.61 -22.96 -4.70
N VAL A 504 8.65 -22.14 -4.79
CA VAL A 504 9.51 -21.77 -3.66
C VAL A 504 9.15 -20.36 -3.18
N ILE A 505 8.80 -20.20 -1.91
CA ILE A 505 8.44 -18.91 -1.32
C ILE A 505 9.56 -18.51 -0.37
N GLY A 506 10.30 -17.45 -0.67
CA GLY A 506 11.49 -17.16 0.12
C GLY A 506 12.33 -15.96 -0.28
N GLY A 507 13.40 -15.76 0.48
CA GLY A 507 14.34 -14.65 0.30
C GLY A 507 15.45 -14.98 -0.70
N PHE A 508 16.62 -14.36 -0.50
CA PHE A 508 17.79 -14.58 -1.35
C PHE A 508 18.24 -16.05 -1.39
N GLU A 509 18.10 -16.78 -0.28
CA GLU A 509 18.44 -18.20 -0.23
C GLU A 509 17.55 -19.04 -1.15
N ALA A 510 16.29 -18.66 -1.37
CA ALA A 510 15.41 -19.33 -2.33
C ALA A 510 15.87 -19.09 -3.77
N PHE A 511 16.30 -17.86 -4.07
CA PHE A 511 16.84 -17.50 -5.38
C PHE A 511 18.11 -18.33 -5.69
N GLU A 512 19.05 -18.36 -4.75
CA GLU A 512 20.27 -19.16 -4.87
C GLU A 512 19.96 -20.66 -4.99
N SER A 513 18.99 -21.15 -4.20
CA SER A 513 18.59 -22.56 -4.25
C SER A 513 18.07 -22.96 -5.64
N LEU A 514 17.25 -22.11 -6.28
CA LEU A 514 16.74 -22.40 -7.62
C LEU A 514 17.83 -22.37 -8.69
N LEU A 515 18.85 -21.51 -8.54
CA LEU A 515 20.02 -21.53 -9.43
C LEU A 515 20.76 -22.86 -9.32
N GLN A 516 21.02 -23.33 -8.10
CA GLN A 516 21.66 -24.62 -7.86
C GLN A 516 20.85 -25.79 -8.45
N LEU A 517 19.52 -25.78 -8.28
CA LEU A 517 18.66 -26.80 -8.88
C LEU A 517 18.63 -26.72 -10.42
N TYR A 518 18.70 -25.51 -10.97
CA TYR A 518 18.73 -25.31 -12.42
C TYR A 518 20.02 -25.85 -13.04
N GLU A 519 21.18 -25.54 -12.44
CA GLU A 519 22.48 -26.06 -12.88
C GLU A 519 22.53 -27.60 -12.80
N ALA A 520 21.94 -28.17 -11.75
CA ALA A 520 21.88 -29.61 -11.53
C ALA A 520 20.94 -30.37 -12.50
N ARG A 521 20.17 -29.68 -13.37
CA ARG A 521 19.32 -30.34 -14.38
C ARG A 521 20.10 -31.19 -15.37
N ALA A 522 21.37 -30.90 -15.58
CA ALA A 522 22.23 -31.70 -16.45
C ALA A 522 22.46 -33.11 -15.88
N ASP A 523 22.45 -33.25 -14.55
CA ASP A 523 22.77 -34.49 -13.84
C ASP A 523 21.53 -35.25 -13.36
N TYR A 524 20.40 -34.55 -13.16
CA TYR A 524 19.17 -35.13 -12.60
C TYR A 524 17.94 -34.75 -13.45
N GLU A 525 17.35 -35.73 -14.14
CA GLU A 525 16.16 -35.53 -14.96
C GLU A 525 14.94 -35.08 -14.13
N GLU A 526 14.87 -35.46 -12.84
CA GLU A 526 13.79 -35.06 -11.95
C GLU A 526 13.73 -33.55 -11.71
N LEU A 527 14.85 -32.84 -11.89
CA LEU A 527 14.92 -31.38 -11.74
C LEU A 527 14.46 -30.65 -13.01
N CYS A 528 14.20 -31.36 -14.12
CA CYS A 528 13.70 -30.80 -15.38
C CYS A 528 12.19 -30.51 -15.34
N VAL A 529 11.73 -29.87 -14.27
CA VAL A 529 10.34 -29.46 -14.05
C VAL A 529 10.22 -27.93 -13.96
N PRO A 530 9.04 -27.33 -14.20
CA PRO A 530 8.83 -25.91 -13.95
C PRO A 530 9.09 -25.57 -12.47
N MET A 531 9.92 -24.55 -12.24
CA MET A 531 10.23 -24.03 -10.91
C MET A 531 9.94 -22.54 -10.89
N CYS A 532 9.19 -22.07 -9.91
CA CYS A 532 8.84 -20.66 -9.75
C CYS A 532 9.19 -20.18 -8.33
N MET A 533 9.70 -18.96 -8.21
CA MET A 533 10.00 -18.32 -6.93
C MET A 533 9.01 -17.19 -6.64
N LEU A 534 8.57 -17.09 -5.40
CA LEU A 534 7.95 -15.88 -4.84
C LEU A 534 8.90 -15.20 -3.87
N PRO A 535 9.21 -13.90 -4.06
CA PRO A 535 10.09 -13.17 -3.16
C PRO A 535 9.39 -12.89 -1.83
N ALA A 536 9.89 -13.50 -0.75
CA ALA A 536 9.40 -13.34 0.62
C ALA A 536 10.56 -13.13 1.59
N THR A 537 10.78 -11.89 1.97
CA THR A 537 11.82 -11.44 2.91
C THR A 537 11.48 -10.05 3.39
N ILE A 538 11.86 -9.70 4.62
CA ILE A 538 11.75 -8.31 5.10
C ILE A 538 12.76 -7.39 4.43
N SER A 539 13.90 -7.93 3.99
CA SER A 539 15.04 -7.15 3.50
C SER A 539 14.81 -6.51 2.13
N ASN A 540 13.83 -7.01 1.37
CA ASN A 540 13.59 -6.62 -0.03
C ASN A 540 14.85 -6.70 -0.92
N ASN A 541 15.63 -7.76 -0.74
CA ASN A 541 16.93 -7.93 -1.40
C ASN A 541 16.94 -9.01 -2.50
N VAL A 542 15.76 -9.48 -2.93
CA VAL A 542 15.66 -10.50 -3.99
C VAL A 542 15.79 -9.83 -5.36
N PRO A 543 16.75 -10.24 -6.20
CA PRO A 543 16.90 -9.68 -7.54
C PRO A 543 15.67 -9.92 -8.44
N GLY A 544 15.36 -8.96 -9.30
CA GLY A 544 14.30 -9.07 -10.31
C GLY A 544 12.90 -8.65 -9.85
N THR A 545 12.75 -8.19 -8.61
CA THR A 545 11.51 -7.63 -8.07
C THR A 545 11.80 -6.32 -7.34
N ASP A 546 10.85 -5.37 -7.39
CA ASP A 546 10.92 -4.12 -6.63
C ASP A 546 10.44 -4.29 -5.18
N LEU A 547 9.66 -5.35 -4.91
CA LEU A 547 9.01 -5.62 -3.64
C LEU A 547 9.05 -7.11 -3.29
N SER A 548 9.13 -7.40 -1.99
CA SER A 548 9.05 -8.74 -1.42
C SER A 548 7.98 -8.82 -0.34
N ILE A 549 7.37 -9.99 -0.22
CA ILE A 549 6.39 -10.29 0.82
C ILE A 549 7.07 -10.19 2.19
N GLY A 550 6.52 -9.38 3.08
CA GLY A 550 6.98 -9.15 4.46
C GLY A 550 7.68 -7.80 4.65
N ALA A 551 8.07 -7.13 3.57
CA ALA A 551 8.76 -5.84 3.67
C ALA A 551 7.84 -4.74 4.22
N ASP A 552 6.57 -4.70 3.81
CA ASP A 552 5.62 -3.69 4.30
C ASP A 552 5.28 -3.89 5.79
N THR A 553 5.11 -5.14 6.23
CA THR A 553 4.94 -5.48 7.65
C THR A 553 6.13 -4.98 8.47
N SER A 554 7.36 -5.20 7.96
CA SER A 554 8.58 -4.72 8.61
C SER A 554 8.66 -3.20 8.65
N LEU A 555 8.26 -2.51 7.58
CA LEU A 555 8.22 -1.05 7.55
C LEU A 555 7.25 -0.50 8.59
N ASN A 556 6.05 -1.09 8.71
CA ASN A 556 5.08 -0.68 9.72
C ASN A 556 5.62 -0.90 11.15
N ALA A 557 6.31 -2.00 11.42
CA ALA A 557 6.97 -2.25 12.72
C ALA A 557 8.06 -1.21 13.03
N ILE A 558 8.87 -0.84 12.04
CA ILE A 558 9.90 0.21 12.17
C ILE A 558 9.22 1.56 12.46
N VAL A 559 8.22 1.92 11.66
CA VAL A 559 7.52 3.21 11.77
C VAL A 559 6.83 3.36 13.12
N GLU A 560 6.11 2.33 13.58
CA GLU A 560 5.46 2.33 14.89
C GLU A 560 6.48 2.49 16.03
N THR A 561 7.61 1.79 15.94
CA THR A 561 8.68 1.91 16.93
C THR A 561 9.30 3.32 16.92
N CYS A 562 9.58 3.85 15.74
CA CYS A 562 10.08 5.21 15.57
C CYS A 562 9.12 6.26 16.15
N ASP A 563 7.80 6.09 15.98
CA ASP A 563 6.83 7.04 16.52
C ASP A 563 6.79 7.01 18.06
N ARG A 564 6.83 5.82 18.67
CA ARG A 564 6.95 5.67 20.14
C ARG A 564 8.24 6.30 20.66
N ILE A 565 9.35 6.12 19.94
CA ILE A 565 10.65 6.71 20.27
C ILE A 565 10.61 8.24 20.13
N LYS A 566 10.03 8.77 19.04
CA LYS A 566 9.86 10.22 18.81
C LYS A 566 9.00 10.87 19.90
N GLN A 567 7.99 10.16 20.41
CA GLN A 567 7.19 10.62 21.54
C GLN A 567 8.04 10.77 22.80
N SER A 568 8.88 9.76 23.10
CA SER A 568 9.84 9.81 24.23
C SER A 568 10.87 10.95 24.07
N ALA A 569 11.44 11.11 22.87
CA ALA A 569 12.37 12.18 22.54
C ALA A 569 11.74 13.57 22.73
N SER A 570 10.49 13.74 22.32
CA SER A 570 9.78 15.01 22.42
C SER A 570 9.46 15.39 23.87
N GLY A 571 9.20 14.40 24.74
CA GLY A 571 8.96 14.63 26.17
C GLY A 571 10.21 15.03 26.95
N THR A 572 11.36 14.43 26.62
CA THR A 572 12.64 14.73 27.29
C THR A 572 13.36 15.93 26.72
N LYS A 573 13.11 16.25 25.43
CA LYS A 573 13.78 17.29 24.63
C LYS A 573 15.28 17.07 24.50
N ARG A 574 15.87 17.69 23.48
CA ARG A 574 17.32 17.67 23.18
C ARG A 574 17.88 16.24 23.18
N ARG A 575 17.17 15.34 22.51
CA ARG A 575 17.53 13.92 22.44
C ARG A 575 17.57 13.43 21.00
N VAL A 576 18.62 12.68 20.66
CA VAL A 576 18.80 12.02 19.37
C VAL A 576 18.76 10.51 19.56
N PHE A 577 18.01 9.81 18.72
CA PHE A 577 17.98 8.36 18.70
C PHE A 577 18.69 7.81 17.47
N ILE A 578 19.64 6.90 17.68
CA ILE A 578 20.29 6.12 16.63
C ILE A 578 19.63 4.74 16.63
N ILE A 579 18.93 4.41 15.54
CA ILE A 579 18.16 3.18 15.40
C ILE A 579 18.78 2.29 14.34
N GLU A 580 19.14 1.07 14.72
CA GLU A 580 19.62 0.06 13.77
C GLU A 580 18.43 -0.74 13.20
N THR A 581 18.35 -0.82 11.87
CA THR A 581 17.35 -1.58 11.13
C THR A 581 17.97 -2.77 10.40
N MET A 582 17.20 -3.85 10.24
CA MET A 582 17.62 -5.01 9.46
C MET A 582 17.66 -4.70 7.95
N GLY A 583 18.18 -5.64 7.17
CA GLY A 583 18.23 -5.56 5.70
C GLY A 583 19.43 -6.28 5.09
N GLY A 584 20.33 -6.82 5.91
CA GLY A 584 21.67 -7.18 5.50
C GLY A 584 22.35 -5.96 4.88
N TYR A 585 22.90 -6.12 3.69
CA TYR A 585 23.45 -5.03 2.89
C TYR A 585 22.40 -4.21 2.13
N CYS A 586 21.13 -4.61 2.14
CA CYS A 586 20.07 -3.85 1.47
C CYS A 586 19.53 -2.76 2.40
N GLY A 587 19.71 -1.51 2.01
CA GLY A 587 19.26 -0.32 2.71
C GLY A 587 17.75 -0.03 2.59
N TYR A 588 16.97 -0.87 1.91
CA TYR A 588 15.54 -0.60 1.63
C TYR A 588 14.75 -0.25 2.90
N LEU A 589 14.81 -1.10 3.94
CA LEU A 589 14.09 -0.86 5.19
C LEU A 589 14.55 0.42 5.91
N ALA A 590 15.86 0.69 5.90
CA ALA A 590 16.43 1.88 6.53
C ALA A 590 15.97 3.15 5.79
N THR A 591 16.07 3.17 4.47
CA THR A 591 15.73 4.34 3.62
C THR A 591 14.24 4.61 3.65
N VAL A 592 13.43 3.58 3.37
CA VAL A 592 11.99 3.72 3.27
C VAL A 592 11.36 3.91 4.65
N GLY A 593 11.86 3.20 5.66
CA GLY A 593 11.48 3.43 7.06
C GLY A 593 11.86 4.82 7.56
N GLY A 594 13.03 5.33 7.15
CA GLY A 594 13.49 6.68 7.47
C GLY A 594 12.59 7.76 6.86
N LEU A 595 12.18 7.59 5.60
CA LEU A 595 11.22 8.48 4.94
C LEU A 595 9.87 8.48 5.68
N ALA A 596 9.33 7.31 6.01
CA ALA A 596 8.04 7.16 6.70
C ALA A 596 8.07 7.62 8.18
N ALA A 597 9.22 7.49 8.85
CA ALA A 597 9.43 7.98 10.21
C ALA A 597 9.73 9.48 10.28
N GLY A 598 10.21 10.06 9.17
CA GLY A 598 10.72 11.43 9.11
C GLY A 598 12.06 11.55 9.83
N ALA A 599 12.95 10.59 9.56
CA ALA A 599 14.33 10.57 10.05
C ALA A 599 15.12 11.76 9.49
N ASP A 600 16.07 12.25 10.28
CA ASP A 600 16.98 13.32 9.89
C ASP A 600 18.10 12.81 8.99
N THR A 601 18.55 11.58 9.24
CA THR A 601 19.62 10.92 8.47
C THR A 601 19.36 9.42 8.39
N VAL A 602 19.72 8.82 7.27
CA VAL A 602 19.73 7.37 7.08
C VAL A 602 21.08 6.94 6.53
N TYR A 603 21.74 6.01 7.20
CA TYR A 603 22.99 5.41 6.74
C TYR A 603 22.72 4.04 6.13
N ILE A 604 23.14 3.84 4.89
CA ILE A 604 22.94 2.60 4.11
C ILE A 604 24.24 2.16 3.44
N TYR A 605 24.30 0.90 3.01
CA TYR A 605 25.48 0.34 2.35
C TYR A 605 25.63 0.89 0.91
N GLU A 606 24.50 1.13 0.24
CA GLU A 606 24.46 1.56 -1.15
C GLU A 606 24.93 3.02 -1.36
N GLU A 607 24.97 3.82 -0.31
CA GLU A 607 25.46 5.20 -0.31
C GLU A 607 26.66 5.31 0.64
N PRO A 608 27.90 5.25 0.13
CA PRO A 608 29.09 5.38 0.97
C PRO A 608 29.12 6.72 1.71
N PHE A 609 29.48 6.68 2.98
CA PHE A 609 29.65 7.86 3.82
C PHE A 609 30.97 7.79 4.59
N ASP A 610 31.57 8.94 4.82
CA ASP A 610 32.80 9.07 5.60
C ASP A 610 32.58 9.89 6.88
N ILE A 611 33.66 10.14 7.63
CA ILE A 611 33.60 10.86 8.90
C ILE A 611 33.11 12.31 8.74
N ARG A 612 33.34 12.95 7.58
CA ARG A 612 32.89 14.32 7.28
C ARG A 612 31.38 14.36 7.12
N ASP A 613 30.80 13.33 6.50
CA ASP A 613 29.34 13.20 6.39
C ASP A 613 28.69 13.04 7.77
N LEU A 614 29.27 12.19 8.62
CA LEU A 614 28.83 12.04 10.01
C LEU A 614 28.90 13.38 10.76
N GLN A 615 30.00 14.10 10.63
CA GLN A 615 30.21 15.40 11.28
C GLN A 615 29.19 16.44 10.79
N ALA A 616 28.96 16.54 9.47
CA ALA A 616 27.98 17.44 8.90
C ALA A 616 26.56 17.18 9.43
N ASN A 617 26.19 15.91 9.60
CA ASN A 617 24.89 15.53 10.18
C ASN A 617 24.79 15.90 11.67
N VAL A 618 25.87 15.76 12.45
CA VAL A 618 25.90 16.23 13.84
C VAL A 618 25.76 17.75 13.93
N GLU A 619 26.45 18.49 13.06
CA GLU A 619 26.33 19.95 12.97
C GLU A 619 24.90 20.37 12.61
N HIS A 620 24.28 19.69 11.62
CA HIS A 620 22.88 19.92 11.26
C HIS A 620 21.94 19.72 12.44
N LEU A 621 22.05 18.59 13.17
CA LEU A 621 21.24 18.33 14.35
C LEU A 621 21.50 19.35 15.47
N THR A 622 22.75 19.78 15.64
CA THR A 622 23.11 20.83 16.61
C THR A 622 22.40 22.14 16.29
N GLN A 623 22.31 22.54 15.01
CA GLN A 623 21.52 23.72 14.60
C GLN A 623 20.03 23.47 14.79
N LYS A 624 19.53 22.28 14.44
CA LYS A 624 18.13 21.91 14.64
C LYS A 624 17.69 22.03 16.10
N MET A 625 18.53 21.67 17.07
CA MET A 625 18.23 21.80 18.50
C MET A 625 18.05 23.25 18.98
N LYS A 626 18.49 24.25 18.21
CA LYS A 626 18.23 25.67 18.48
C LYS A 626 16.82 26.10 18.09
N THR A 627 16.14 25.33 17.25
CA THR A 627 14.75 25.56 16.86
C THR A 627 13.78 25.06 17.94
N SER A 628 12.47 25.18 17.68
CA SER A 628 11.43 24.60 18.53
C SER A 628 11.43 23.07 18.54
N ILE A 629 12.02 22.42 17.53
CA ILE A 629 12.01 20.96 17.37
C ILE A 629 13.31 20.37 17.91
N GLN A 630 13.31 20.11 19.20
CA GLN A 630 14.48 19.63 19.92
C GLN A 630 14.52 18.10 20.00
N ARG A 631 14.52 17.43 18.84
CA ARG A 631 14.68 15.97 18.72
C ARG A 631 15.40 15.58 17.45
N GLY A 632 16.13 14.47 17.48
CA GLY A 632 16.75 13.87 16.30
C GLY A 632 16.44 12.38 16.15
N LEU A 633 16.35 11.92 14.92
CA LEU A 633 16.18 10.51 14.60
C LEU A 633 17.14 10.12 13.47
N VAL A 634 18.00 9.15 13.73
CA VAL A 634 18.99 8.63 12.79
C VAL A 634 18.72 7.14 12.61
N LEU A 635 18.52 6.70 11.37
CA LEU A 635 18.44 5.27 11.05
C LEU A 635 19.76 4.79 10.47
N ARG A 636 20.14 3.56 10.79
CA ARG A 636 21.34 2.91 10.29
C ARG A 636 20.98 1.49 9.86
N ASN A 637 21.26 1.14 8.61
CA ASN A 637 21.20 -0.25 8.16
C ASN A 637 22.31 -1.08 8.85
N GLU A 638 22.00 -2.29 9.30
CA GLU A 638 22.89 -3.14 10.09
C GLU A 638 24.30 -3.31 9.48
N ASN A 639 24.40 -3.50 8.17
CA ASN A 639 25.66 -3.74 7.45
C ASN A 639 26.09 -2.56 6.57
N CYS A 640 25.69 -1.32 6.89
CA CYS A 640 26.03 -0.16 6.08
C CYS A 640 27.55 0.12 6.01
N ASN A 641 28.28 -0.21 7.07
CA ASN A 641 29.73 -0.01 7.18
C ASN A 641 30.30 -0.91 8.28
N GLU A 642 31.46 -1.53 8.03
CA GLU A 642 32.13 -2.44 8.99
C GLU A 642 32.70 -1.70 10.22
N ASN A 643 33.22 -0.49 10.02
CA ASN A 643 33.90 0.28 11.07
C ASN A 643 32.94 1.25 11.77
N PHE A 644 32.07 1.91 11.01
CA PHE A 644 31.07 2.84 11.54
C PHE A 644 29.83 2.07 12.01
N THR A 645 30.03 1.31 13.09
CA THR A 645 28.99 0.54 13.78
C THR A 645 27.97 1.47 14.43
N THR A 646 26.82 0.91 14.83
CA THR A 646 25.81 1.64 15.62
C THR A 646 26.41 2.26 16.88
N ASP A 647 27.39 1.58 17.49
CA ASP A 647 28.07 2.03 18.70
C ASP A 647 29.02 3.18 18.42
N PHE A 648 29.76 3.11 17.31
CA PHE A 648 30.63 4.20 16.87
C PHE A 648 29.82 5.46 16.58
N VAL A 649 28.74 5.36 15.78
CA VAL A 649 27.88 6.51 15.45
C VAL A 649 27.24 7.08 16.71
N TYR A 650 26.77 6.24 17.63
CA TYR A 650 26.24 6.67 18.92
C TYR A 650 27.28 7.45 19.75
N GLN A 651 28.51 6.94 19.86
CA GLN A 651 29.58 7.60 20.61
C GLN A 651 29.95 8.94 19.99
N LEU A 652 30.11 8.99 18.66
CA LEU A 652 30.42 10.21 17.93
C LEU A 652 29.36 11.30 18.15
N TYR A 653 28.08 10.94 17.98
CA TYR A 653 26.97 11.90 18.17
C TYR A 653 26.86 12.36 19.62
N THR A 654 27.16 11.49 20.59
CA THR A 654 27.13 11.82 22.01
C THR A 654 28.25 12.82 22.36
N GLU A 655 29.47 12.57 21.86
CA GLU A 655 30.65 13.40 22.15
C GLU A 655 30.54 14.76 21.44
N GLU A 656 30.31 14.76 20.12
CA GLU A 656 30.20 15.99 19.34
C GLU A 656 28.91 16.76 19.59
N GLY A 657 27.91 16.13 20.23
CA GLY A 657 26.75 16.82 20.78
C GLY A 657 27.10 17.84 21.87
N ARG A 658 28.27 17.74 22.51
CA ARG A 658 28.87 18.72 23.46
C ARG A 658 27.87 19.39 24.42
N GLY A 659 26.94 18.61 24.98
CA GLY A 659 25.92 19.09 25.91
C GLY A 659 24.71 19.81 25.29
N VAL A 660 24.65 19.94 23.95
CA VAL A 660 23.48 20.44 23.20
C VAL A 660 22.37 19.40 23.17
N PHE A 661 22.72 18.13 22.99
CA PHE A 661 21.78 17.01 23.06
C PHE A 661 22.45 15.74 23.62
N ASP A 662 21.64 14.81 24.12
CA ASP A 662 22.07 13.47 24.47
C ASP A 662 21.60 12.44 23.43
N CYS A 663 22.25 11.28 23.40
CA CYS A 663 21.88 10.21 22.48
C CYS A 663 21.36 8.97 23.20
N ARG A 664 20.56 8.19 22.48
CA ARG A 664 20.23 6.79 22.82
C ARG A 664 20.34 5.94 21.57
N LYS A 665 20.73 4.67 21.74
CA LYS A 665 20.77 3.70 20.67
C LYS A 665 19.71 2.61 20.88
N ASN A 666 19.09 2.16 19.80
CA ASN A 666 18.14 1.05 19.82
C ASN A 666 18.40 0.14 18.63
N ILE A 667 18.64 -1.15 18.90
CA ILE A 667 18.71 -2.18 17.87
C ILE A 667 17.34 -2.84 17.83
N LEU A 668 16.60 -2.64 16.73
CA LEU A 668 15.23 -3.18 16.63
C LEU A 668 15.23 -4.71 16.58
N GLY A 669 16.22 -5.29 15.90
CA GLY A 669 16.38 -6.73 15.77
C GLY A 669 15.16 -7.41 15.15
N HIS A 670 14.87 -8.64 15.60
CA HIS A 670 13.89 -9.52 14.96
C HIS A 670 12.43 -9.10 15.13
N MET A 671 12.13 -8.10 15.98
CA MET A 671 10.78 -7.53 16.09
C MET A 671 10.31 -6.93 14.75
N GLN A 672 11.25 -6.57 13.87
CA GLN A 672 10.99 -6.11 12.51
C GLN A 672 10.35 -7.18 11.61
N GLN A 673 10.43 -8.47 11.93
CA GLN A 673 9.70 -9.51 11.19
C GLN A 673 8.18 -9.35 11.30
N GLY A 674 7.72 -8.62 12.31
CA GLY A 674 6.32 -8.41 12.60
C GLY A 674 5.66 -9.59 13.31
N GLY A 675 4.45 -9.35 13.78
CA GLY A 675 3.55 -10.39 14.28
C GLY A 675 2.68 -10.91 13.14
N ALA A 676 1.43 -10.44 13.10
CA ALA A 676 0.56 -10.68 11.96
C ALA A 676 1.01 -9.85 10.74
N PRO A 677 0.90 -10.39 9.51
CA PRO A 677 1.21 -9.64 8.30
C PRO A 677 0.27 -8.43 8.13
N SER A 678 0.83 -7.33 7.61
CA SER A 678 0.07 -6.18 7.17
C SER A 678 -0.91 -6.58 6.06
N PRO A 679 -2.01 -5.84 5.87
CA PRO A 679 -2.95 -6.14 4.79
C PRO A 679 -2.31 -6.12 3.40
N PHE A 680 -1.31 -5.25 3.19
CA PHE A 680 -0.52 -5.23 1.97
C PHE A 680 0.16 -6.58 1.73
N ASP A 681 0.92 -7.10 2.71
CA ASP A 681 1.65 -8.36 2.56
C ASP A 681 0.72 -9.58 2.45
N ARG A 682 -0.43 -9.57 3.14
CA ARG A 682 -1.47 -10.60 2.98
C ARG A 682 -1.95 -10.67 1.54
N ASN A 683 -2.31 -9.52 0.97
CA ASN A 683 -2.84 -9.42 -0.38
C ASN A 683 -1.77 -9.62 -1.45
N PHE A 684 -0.57 -9.08 -1.24
CA PHE A 684 0.56 -9.27 -2.15
C PHE A 684 0.93 -10.75 -2.25
N GLY A 685 1.12 -11.42 -1.11
CA GLY A 685 1.38 -12.86 -1.08
C GLY A 685 0.26 -13.67 -1.73
N THR A 686 -0.99 -13.33 -1.45
CA THR A 686 -2.15 -14.00 -2.06
C THR A 686 -2.20 -13.86 -3.58
N LYS A 687 -2.02 -12.64 -4.11
CA LYS A 687 -2.14 -12.37 -5.55
C LYS A 687 -1.00 -12.94 -6.36
N VAL A 688 0.24 -12.76 -5.90
CA VAL A 688 1.40 -13.24 -6.65
C VAL A 688 1.45 -14.77 -6.64
N ALA A 689 1.07 -15.42 -5.54
CA ALA A 689 0.96 -16.88 -5.50
C ALA A 689 -0.10 -17.45 -6.45
N ALA A 690 -1.27 -16.81 -6.54
CA ALA A 690 -2.30 -17.21 -7.49
C ALA A 690 -1.78 -17.14 -8.94
N LYS A 691 -1.13 -16.04 -9.30
CA LYS A 691 -0.50 -15.87 -10.63
C LYS A 691 0.61 -16.88 -10.89
N ALA A 692 1.43 -17.19 -9.90
CA ALA A 692 2.51 -18.17 -10.05
C ALA A 692 1.96 -19.59 -10.32
N ILE A 693 0.88 -20.00 -9.66
CA ILE A 693 0.23 -21.29 -9.95
C ILE A 693 -0.42 -21.30 -11.32
N GLN A 694 -1.06 -20.21 -11.75
CA GLN A 694 -1.60 -20.11 -13.10
C GLN A 694 -0.48 -20.24 -14.15
N TRP A 695 0.67 -19.61 -13.92
CA TRP A 695 1.85 -19.75 -14.78
C TRP A 695 2.40 -21.18 -14.79
N ILE A 696 2.53 -21.83 -13.62
CA ILE A 696 2.94 -23.24 -13.51
C ILE A 696 1.97 -24.12 -14.30
N THR A 697 0.67 -23.91 -14.12
CA THR A 697 -0.39 -24.67 -14.81
C THR A 697 -0.30 -24.54 -16.32
N GLN A 698 -0.14 -23.31 -16.82
CA GLN A 698 0.01 -23.06 -18.26
C GLN A 698 1.28 -23.76 -18.80
N THR A 699 2.39 -23.61 -18.09
CA THR A 699 3.69 -24.22 -18.46
C THR A 699 3.61 -25.75 -18.51
N LEU A 700 2.94 -26.37 -17.53
CA LEU A 700 2.71 -27.81 -17.51
C LEU A 700 1.84 -28.27 -18.69
N LYS A 701 0.73 -27.56 -18.97
CA LYS A 701 -0.16 -27.87 -20.09
C LYS A 701 0.56 -27.75 -21.44
N ASP A 702 1.39 -26.73 -21.63
CA ASP A 702 2.13 -26.52 -22.87
C ASP A 702 3.25 -27.56 -23.06
N SER A 703 3.89 -27.98 -21.98
CA SER A 703 4.95 -28.99 -22.01
C SER A 703 4.41 -30.42 -22.23
N TYR A 704 3.16 -30.68 -21.84
CA TYR A 704 2.53 -32.01 -21.93
C TYR A 704 1.71 -32.23 -23.24
N LYS A 705 1.43 -31.18 -24.02
CA LYS A 705 0.81 -31.29 -25.35
C LYS A 705 1.75 -32.00 -26.34
N GLY A 706 1.67 -33.33 -26.39
CA GLY A 706 2.37 -34.16 -27.39
C GLY A 706 2.73 -35.59 -26.97
N GLY A 707 2.39 -36.05 -25.76
CA GLY A 707 2.69 -37.43 -25.33
C GLY A 707 4.19 -37.78 -25.22
N LYS A 708 5.06 -36.79 -25.40
CA LYS A 708 6.51 -36.85 -25.19
C LYS A 708 6.92 -35.58 -24.47
N SER A 709 7.57 -35.74 -23.31
CA SER A 709 8.27 -34.68 -22.59
C SER A 709 9.19 -33.95 -23.58
N LYS A 710 8.88 -32.69 -23.92
CA LYS A 710 9.86 -31.81 -24.55
C LYS A 710 10.72 -31.25 -23.43
N LEU A 711 11.99 -31.65 -23.40
CA LEU A 711 13.02 -30.95 -22.63
C LEU A 711 12.94 -29.46 -22.98
N ILE A 712 12.61 -28.66 -21.98
CA ILE A 712 12.46 -27.22 -22.13
C ILE A 712 13.86 -26.61 -22.19
N SER A 713 14.37 -26.35 -23.40
CA SER A 713 15.56 -25.52 -23.59
C SER A 713 15.16 -24.04 -23.60
N TRP A 714 15.59 -23.27 -22.61
CA TRP A 714 15.56 -21.80 -22.67
C TRP A 714 16.98 -21.30 -22.94
N ILE A 715 17.14 -20.51 -24.02
CA ILE A 715 18.23 -19.56 -24.25
C ILE A 715 17.73 -18.18 -23.83
#